data_AF-A0A399F2R4-F1
#
_entry.id   AF-A0A399F2R4-F1
#
_cell.length_a   1.000
_cell.length_b   1.000
_cell.length_c   1.000
_cell.angle_alpha   90.00
_cell.angle_beta   90.00
_cell.angle_gamma   90.00
#
_symmetry.space_group_name_H-M   'P 1'
#
loop_
_entity.id
_entity.type
_entity.pdbx_description
1 polymer ?
#
loop_
_entity_poly.entity_id
_entity_poly.type
_entity_poly.pdbx_seq_one_letter_code
_entity_poly.pdbx_strand_id
1 'polypeptide(L)'
;MDALGAILRVTGHVIQASGSRWPLALLAGVLLFGCRPAEPTPSDDEPASAAQVSVVGVNKSGFNAAAGTVKFVISGETLDTAPGSVLVLHNNTKVPDGALEVSSSEVTLPSITEEGLNEFTLIARDSKGLGITYETRFWAGSQSLLVQVVDQGNQPVSDAAVTIRLNDDQSVNAQATSTGGQATFDNLPDRTFILEAKASGNRFASLAAIIGDSPKLVLRGFDPPSAVDNNDFSQGTNGWNLDTDGDGKAPVEIAPHVEGSIGSLPAGAATPPRLERRPGFIAPAPWTRAATAPQADDMDLVLNTSGEGPQSISRTFTIKPGTKNVTVRYRFITSEVPGGYFGTKYNDYFGVSIRSQKGGGAALERNSMNGLGLAAFDAGGATAWREQDLPVDEEGDTIQVDLTVANVADDLLDSQVVVDIVEEKKLAIAKLQLNDINNQPLNYLSASAHTYFGGNTRIHGTITVEGAEDDSLTSLELEVLEGSAVVARANLAAGVRGALLTAFGDDEKVEVSNSQLLFELPSAQAAAVNQQNNGNLTLRARAKSQNGEEATEEFGAVQKLVRYTGANRYGGRDEGVGGDDWVKPSVRTVIEHFAGLTWGDFSNMNGGPFPPHQTHNDGNDADGWFNGYNARDAATAQTIIGHLNDATYGSRILTVYVTYQQANGNAFWEAIRNVTLNDGRQARDVIRPLGGHTTHFHWIVSE
;
A
#
# COMPACT_ATOMS: atom_id res chain seq x y z
N MET A 1 20.18 64.15 -11.66
CA MET A 1 18.91 63.41 -11.78
C MET A 1 19.21 61.98 -11.39
N ASP A 2 19.80 61.75 -10.22
CA ASP A 2 19.19 61.75 -8.86
C ASP A 2 18.38 60.44 -8.69
N ALA A 3 18.63 59.54 -7.73
CA ALA A 3 19.43 59.54 -6.49
C ALA A 3 19.71 58.06 -6.07
N LEU A 4 20.92 57.72 -5.60
CA LEU A 4 21.31 57.31 -4.22
C LEU A 4 20.58 56.06 -3.67
N GLY A 5 21.21 55.01 -3.10
CA GLY A 5 22.51 54.77 -2.45
C GLY A 5 22.26 53.65 -1.40
N ALA A 6 23.16 53.02 -0.66
CA ALA A 6 24.61 52.86 -0.62
C ALA A 6 24.88 51.68 0.34
N ILE A 7 25.96 50.95 0.09
CA ILE A 7 26.53 49.86 0.89
C ILE A 7 27.27 50.44 2.11
N LEU A 8 27.19 49.80 3.28
CA LEU A 8 28.16 50.06 4.37
C LEU A 8 28.51 48.78 5.15
N ARG A 9 29.78 48.36 5.02
CA ARG A 9 30.52 47.51 5.97
C ARG A 9 31.03 48.37 7.12
N VAL A 10 31.03 47.88 8.36
CA VAL A 10 31.98 48.31 9.41
C VAL A 10 32.41 47.14 10.29
N THR A 11 33.73 47.05 10.45
CA THR A 11 34.56 46.18 11.30
C THR A 11 34.44 46.50 12.80
N GLY A 12 34.63 45.49 13.65
CA GLY A 12 34.44 45.58 15.12
C GLY A 12 35.60 46.20 15.93
N HIS A 13 35.42 46.27 17.25
CA HIS A 13 36.44 46.02 18.29
C HIS A 13 35.83 46.01 19.71
N VAL A 14 36.50 45.23 20.57
CA VAL A 14 36.27 44.94 22.00
C VAL A 14 36.69 46.11 22.89
N ILE A 15 35.94 46.43 23.97
CA ILE A 15 36.46 46.95 25.25
C ILE A 15 35.61 46.44 26.44
N GLN A 16 36.32 46.11 27.52
CA GLN A 16 35.87 45.51 28.78
C GLN A 16 35.71 46.56 29.90
N ALA A 17 34.84 46.23 30.87
CA ALA A 17 34.80 46.63 32.30
C ALA A 17 34.54 48.10 32.74
N SER A 18 33.50 48.30 33.56
CA SER A 18 33.58 48.49 35.04
C SER A 18 32.47 49.40 35.62
N GLY A 19 31.95 49.03 36.81
CA GLY A 19 31.78 49.99 37.92
C GLY A 19 30.38 50.47 38.36
N SER A 20 30.07 50.15 39.64
CA SER A 20 29.26 50.90 40.64
C SER A 20 27.72 50.98 40.50
N ARG A 21 26.94 50.29 41.36
CA ARG A 21 26.50 50.60 42.75
C ARG A 21 25.49 51.76 42.85
N TRP A 22 24.25 51.48 43.31
CA TRP A 22 23.64 51.87 44.59
C TRP A 22 22.19 51.30 44.68
N PRO A 23 21.62 51.12 45.89
CA PRO A 23 20.54 50.17 46.17
C PRO A 23 19.17 50.84 46.35
N LEU A 24 18.09 50.07 46.15
CA LEU A 24 16.79 50.37 46.75
C LEU A 24 16.24 49.11 47.40
N ALA A 25 16.20 49.12 48.72
CA ALA A 25 15.42 48.19 49.53
C ALA A 25 13.95 48.61 49.49
N LEU A 26 13.03 47.69 49.19
CA LEU A 26 11.65 47.83 49.64
C LEU A 26 11.01 46.46 49.88
N LEU A 27 10.64 46.27 51.14
CA LEU A 27 9.60 45.43 51.75
C LEU A 27 9.44 43.96 51.33
N ALA A 28 9.87 43.10 52.26
CA ALA A 28 9.39 41.74 52.43
C ALA A 28 7.94 41.73 52.96
N GLY A 29 7.04 41.12 52.19
CA GLY A 29 5.75 40.61 52.63
C GLY A 29 5.71 39.11 52.36
N VAL A 30 6.09 38.30 53.35
CA VAL A 30 6.09 36.84 53.28
C VAL A 30 4.65 36.35 53.46
N LEU A 31 4.02 35.95 52.34
CA LEU A 31 2.83 35.09 52.33
C LEU A 31 3.29 33.67 52.01
N LEU A 32 3.41 32.85 53.06
CA LEU A 32 3.60 31.40 52.96
C LEU A 32 2.30 30.76 52.46
N PHE A 33 2.10 30.75 51.14
CA PHE A 33 1.21 29.77 50.51
C PHE A 33 2.03 28.50 50.31
N GLY A 34 1.69 27.47 51.09
CA GLY A 34 2.22 26.12 50.87
C GLY A 34 1.76 25.65 49.49
N CYS A 35 2.71 25.50 48.56
CA CYS A 35 2.50 24.68 47.37
C CYS A 35 2.24 23.25 47.85
N ARG A 36 0.96 22.84 47.85
CA ARG A 36 0.64 21.41 47.76
C ARG A 36 1.26 20.91 46.43
N PRO A 37 1.95 19.77 46.42
CA PRO A 37 2.29 19.11 45.16
C PRO A 37 0.98 18.95 44.38
N ALA A 38 1.01 19.29 43.09
CA ALA A 38 -0.12 19.04 42.19
C ALA A 38 -0.49 17.57 42.34
N GLU A 39 -1.74 17.30 42.71
CA GLU A 39 -2.28 15.94 42.67
C GLU A 39 -2.09 15.44 41.23
N PRO A 40 -1.60 14.20 41.02
CA PRO A 40 -1.51 13.63 39.68
C PRO A 40 -2.90 13.73 39.06
N THR A 41 -2.99 14.41 37.91
CA THR A 41 -4.19 14.38 37.09
C THR A 41 -4.58 12.91 36.91
N PRO A 42 -5.83 12.52 37.23
CA PRO A 42 -6.28 11.16 36.98
C PRO A 42 -5.99 10.85 35.51
N SER A 43 -5.34 9.70 35.23
CA SER A 43 -5.03 9.33 33.85
C SER A 43 -6.33 9.17 33.08
N ASP A 44 -6.31 9.64 31.83
CA ASP A 44 -7.44 9.64 30.91
C ASP A 44 -7.61 8.25 30.30
N ASP A 45 -7.71 7.24 31.17
CA ASP A 45 -7.71 5.83 30.78
C ASP A 45 -9.09 5.20 31.01
N GLU A 46 -9.96 5.23 30.00
CA GLU A 46 -11.02 4.26 29.88
C GLU A 46 -10.32 3.14 29.14
N PRO A 47 -10.26 1.95 29.74
CA PRO A 47 -9.67 0.83 29.04
C PRO A 47 -10.42 0.67 27.72
N ALA A 48 -9.69 0.64 26.60
CA ALA A 48 -10.23 0.05 25.39
C ALA A 48 -10.79 -1.34 25.75
N SER A 49 -11.83 -1.78 25.04
CA SER A 49 -12.30 -3.15 25.23
C SER A 49 -11.09 -4.08 25.10
N ALA A 50 -10.86 -4.90 26.12
CA ALA A 50 -9.87 -5.97 26.00
C ALA A 50 -10.36 -7.08 25.06
N ALA A 51 -11.57 -6.93 24.49
CA ALA A 51 -12.09 -7.80 23.46
C ALA A 51 -11.19 -7.79 22.22
N GLN A 52 -10.84 -8.99 21.77
CA GLN A 52 -10.23 -9.20 20.48
C GLN A 52 -11.24 -9.88 19.57
N VAL A 53 -11.38 -9.37 18.35
CA VAL A 53 -12.25 -9.96 17.34
C VAL A 53 -11.40 -10.74 16.35
N SER A 54 -11.79 -11.99 16.11
CA SER A 54 -11.28 -12.81 15.01
C SER A 54 -12.44 -13.30 14.17
N VAL A 55 -12.18 -13.61 12.91
CA VAL A 55 -13.20 -14.15 12.01
C VAL A 55 -12.87 -15.59 11.70
N VAL A 56 -13.87 -16.47 11.85
CA VAL A 56 -13.78 -17.89 11.51
C VAL A 56 -14.91 -18.27 10.55
N GLY A 57 -14.77 -19.43 9.90
CA GLY A 57 -15.67 -19.87 8.83
C GLY A 57 -15.32 -19.34 7.44
N VAL A 58 -14.43 -18.33 7.38
CA VAL A 58 -13.89 -17.77 6.13
C VAL A 58 -12.38 -17.51 6.26
N ASN A 59 -11.69 -17.52 5.14
CA ASN A 59 -10.28 -17.22 4.99
C ASN A 59 -10.12 -15.95 4.12
N LYS A 60 -9.53 -14.88 4.69
CA LYS A 60 -9.33 -13.61 3.98
C LYS A 60 -8.39 -13.73 2.77
N SER A 61 -7.44 -14.66 2.84
CA SER A 61 -6.46 -14.92 1.77
C SER A 61 -6.75 -16.20 0.99
N GLY A 62 -7.94 -16.79 1.14
CA GLY A 62 -8.34 -18.02 0.45
C GLY A 62 -9.70 -17.91 -0.21
N PHE A 63 -10.04 -18.93 -1.00
CA PHE A 63 -11.34 -19.04 -1.67
C PHE A 63 -12.38 -19.62 -0.71
N ASN A 64 -13.49 -18.90 -0.52
CA ASN A 64 -14.55 -19.28 0.41
C ASN A 64 -15.78 -19.77 -0.34
N ALA A 65 -16.55 -20.70 0.23
CA ALA A 65 -17.81 -21.10 -0.38
C ALA A 65 -18.80 -19.93 -0.42
N ALA A 66 -19.50 -19.77 -1.55
CA ALA A 66 -20.73 -18.99 -1.60
C ALA A 66 -21.81 -19.65 -0.71
N ALA A 67 -22.71 -18.85 -0.14
CA ALA A 67 -23.66 -19.26 0.90
C ALA A 67 -22.98 -19.94 2.11
N GLY A 68 -21.76 -19.50 2.43
CA GLY A 68 -20.98 -19.89 3.60
C GLY A 68 -21.41 -19.15 4.87
N THR A 69 -20.91 -19.63 6.00
CA THR A 69 -21.17 -19.05 7.33
C THR A 69 -20.00 -18.19 7.78
N VAL A 70 -20.28 -16.98 8.25
CA VAL A 70 -19.28 -16.07 8.84
C VAL A 70 -19.48 -16.01 10.35
N LYS A 71 -18.39 -16.05 11.12
CA LYS A 71 -18.42 -16.01 12.58
C LYS A 71 -17.41 -15.02 13.10
N PHE A 72 -17.87 -14.01 13.85
CA PHE A 72 -17.00 -13.14 14.64
C PHE A 72 -16.82 -13.75 16.02
N VAL A 73 -15.62 -14.24 16.32
CA VAL A 73 -15.27 -14.81 17.63
C VAL A 73 -14.62 -13.75 18.48
N ILE A 74 -15.14 -13.60 19.70
CA ILE A 74 -14.73 -12.58 20.66
C ILE A 74 -13.99 -13.26 21.81
N SER A 75 -12.78 -12.78 22.09
CA SER A 75 -11.94 -13.26 23.19
C SER A 75 -11.46 -12.08 24.05
N GLY A 76 -10.89 -12.34 25.23
CA GLY A 76 -10.43 -11.30 26.16
C GLY A 76 -11.56 -10.70 27.02
N GLU A 77 -12.74 -10.47 26.44
CA GLU A 77 -13.97 -10.07 27.12
C GLU A 77 -15.18 -10.83 26.53
N THR A 78 -16.35 -10.68 27.13
CA THR A 78 -17.61 -11.20 26.58
C THR A 78 -18.43 -10.10 25.92
N LEU A 79 -19.20 -10.41 24.88
CA LEU A 79 -20.15 -9.48 24.26
C LEU A 79 -21.32 -9.12 25.18
N ASP A 80 -21.78 -7.88 25.06
CA ASP A 80 -23.16 -7.53 25.43
C ASP A 80 -24.10 -8.18 24.42
N THR A 81 -25.07 -8.96 24.91
CA THR A 81 -26.02 -9.72 24.08
C THR A 81 -27.43 -9.13 24.08
N ALA A 82 -27.60 -7.95 24.67
CA ALA A 82 -28.87 -7.24 24.64
C ALA A 82 -29.31 -6.93 23.19
N PRO A 83 -30.60 -7.01 22.84
CA PRO A 83 -31.06 -6.60 21.52
C PRO A 83 -30.57 -5.19 21.15
N GLY A 84 -29.92 -5.06 19.99
CA GLY A 84 -29.33 -3.82 19.51
C GLY A 84 -27.91 -3.51 19.98
N SER A 85 -27.28 -4.37 20.80
CA SER A 85 -25.87 -4.23 21.19
C SER A 85 -24.88 -4.66 20.10
N VAL A 86 -25.36 -5.34 19.06
CA VAL A 86 -24.59 -5.84 17.92
C VAL A 86 -25.26 -5.36 16.63
N LEU A 87 -24.45 -4.74 15.77
CA LEU A 87 -24.79 -4.37 14.40
C LEU A 87 -23.77 -5.02 13.46
N VAL A 88 -24.26 -5.71 12.43
CA VAL A 88 -23.41 -6.19 11.34
C VAL A 88 -23.89 -5.59 10.03
N LEU A 89 -22.96 -5.05 9.25
CA LEU A 89 -23.17 -4.64 7.87
C LEU A 89 -22.54 -5.69 6.95
N HIS A 90 -23.22 -6.04 5.86
CA HIS A 90 -22.72 -6.87 4.76
C HIS A 90 -22.88 -6.09 3.45
N ASN A 91 -21.78 -5.82 2.75
CA ASN A 91 -21.75 -4.99 1.54
C ASN A 91 -22.51 -3.66 1.74
N ASN A 92 -22.19 -2.95 2.84
CA ASN A 92 -22.82 -1.69 3.28
C ASN A 92 -24.33 -1.76 3.59
N THR A 93 -24.91 -2.96 3.68
CA THR A 93 -26.31 -3.17 4.02
C THR A 93 -26.42 -3.80 5.41
N LYS A 94 -27.30 -3.28 6.28
CA LYS A 94 -27.54 -3.88 7.59
C LYS A 94 -28.05 -5.31 7.44
N VAL A 95 -27.35 -6.26 8.06
CA VAL A 95 -27.83 -7.63 8.22
C VAL A 95 -29.02 -7.61 9.18
N PRO A 96 -30.20 -8.17 8.80
CA PRO A 96 -31.35 -8.19 9.69
C PRO A 96 -31.04 -8.88 11.02
N ASP A 97 -31.47 -8.32 12.15
CA ASP A 97 -31.16 -8.86 13.48
C ASP A 97 -31.60 -10.33 13.64
N GLY A 98 -32.69 -10.73 12.97
CA GLY A 98 -33.19 -12.12 12.97
C GLY A 98 -32.34 -13.10 12.15
N ALA A 99 -31.37 -12.62 11.38
CA ALA A 99 -30.38 -13.43 10.67
C ALA A 99 -29.05 -13.55 11.45
N LEU A 100 -28.92 -12.87 12.61
CA LEU A 100 -27.77 -12.95 13.48
C LEU A 100 -28.02 -13.92 14.63
N GLU A 101 -27.08 -14.82 14.88
CA GLU A 101 -27.04 -15.61 16.10
C GLU A 101 -25.96 -15.03 17.03
N VAL A 102 -26.39 -14.30 18.06
CA VAL A 102 -25.49 -13.60 19.00
C VAL A 102 -25.38 -14.37 20.31
N SER A 103 -24.14 -14.62 20.75
CA SER A 103 -23.80 -15.16 22.06
C SER A 103 -22.77 -14.25 22.76
N SER A 104 -22.43 -14.56 24.00
CA SER A 104 -21.43 -13.78 24.76
C SER A 104 -20.01 -13.87 24.19
N SER A 105 -19.73 -14.76 23.24
CA SER A 105 -18.39 -14.94 22.67
C SER A 105 -18.37 -14.99 21.14
N GLU A 106 -19.53 -14.87 20.49
CA GLU A 106 -19.63 -15.07 19.06
C GLU A 106 -20.84 -14.34 18.45
N VAL A 107 -20.67 -13.80 17.25
CA VAL A 107 -21.75 -13.40 16.34
C VAL A 107 -21.66 -14.28 15.10
N THR A 108 -22.67 -15.12 14.86
CA THR A 108 -22.73 -16.03 13.70
C THR A 108 -23.74 -15.52 12.66
N LEU A 109 -23.34 -15.58 11.39
CA LEU A 109 -24.11 -15.23 10.22
C LEU A 109 -24.18 -16.45 9.28
N PRO A 110 -25.23 -17.27 9.36
CA PRO A 110 -25.35 -18.47 8.55
C PRO A 110 -25.71 -18.16 7.09
N SER A 111 -25.05 -18.83 6.15
CA SER A 111 -25.38 -18.79 4.71
C SER A 111 -25.47 -17.38 4.11
N ILE A 112 -24.55 -16.49 4.51
CA ILE A 112 -24.61 -15.06 4.18
C ILE A 112 -23.70 -14.66 3.02
N THR A 113 -22.65 -15.44 2.73
CA THR A 113 -21.66 -15.03 1.72
C THR A 113 -22.24 -15.11 0.30
N GLU A 114 -21.92 -14.13 -0.53
CA GLU A 114 -22.34 -14.04 -1.93
C GLU A 114 -21.18 -14.38 -2.88
N GLU A 115 -21.50 -14.74 -4.13
CA GLU A 115 -20.50 -14.93 -5.18
C GLU A 115 -19.73 -13.63 -5.42
N GLY A 116 -18.39 -13.67 -5.35
CA GLY A 116 -17.50 -12.52 -5.49
C GLY A 116 -16.97 -11.96 -4.16
N LEU A 117 -16.69 -10.65 -4.14
CA LEU A 117 -16.15 -9.95 -2.96
C LEU A 117 -17.26 -9.74 -1.92
N ASN A 118 -16.95 -10.03 -0.66
CA ASN A 118 -17.81 -9.80 0.48
C ASN A 118 -17.11 -8.88 1.48
N GLU A 119 -17.80 -7.82 1.92
CA GLU A 119 -17.37 -6.87 2.95
C GLU A 119 -18.28 -6.99 4.17
N PHE A 120 -17.70 -7.12 5.36
CA PHE A 120 -18.44 -7.13 6.62
C PHE A 120 -17.87 -6.15 7.63
N THR A 121 -18.76 -5.45 8.34
CA THR A 121 -18.42 -4.56 9.46
C THR A 121 -19.22 -4.97 10.69
N LEU A 122 -18.54 -5.37 11.76
CA LEU A 122 -19.10 -5.61 13.09
C LEU A 122 -18.94 -4.35 13.93
N ILE A 123 -20.03 -3.88 14.51
CA ILE A 123 -20.06 -2.83 15.54
C ILE A 123 -20.80 -3.43 16.74
N ALA A 124 -20.11 -3.57 17.87
CA ALA A 124 -20.63 -4.23 19.05
C ALA A 124 -20.13 -3.59 20.35
N ARG A 125 -20.54 -4.18 21.49
CA ARG A 125 -19.98 -3.89 22.82
C ARG A 125 -19.54 -5.16 23.53
N ASP A 126 -18.57 -5.03 24.42
CA ASP A 126 -18.35 -6.02 25.46
C ASP A 126 -19.34 -5.86 26.64
N SER A 127 -19.28 -6.79 27.59
CA SER A 127 -20.13 -6.87 28.78
C SER A 127 -19.87 -5.76 29.81
N LYS A 128 -18.75 -5.04 29.68
CA LYS A 128 -18.44 -3.82 30.44
C LYS A 128 -18.95 -2.57 29.69
N GLY A 129 -19.55 -2.78 28.54
CA GLY A 129 -20.10 -1.80 27.64
C GLY A 129 -19.06 -1.16 26.73
N LEU A 130 -17.79 -1.55 26.78
CA LEU A 130 -16.73 -0.94 25.96
C LEU A 130 -16.96 -1.31 24.48
N GLY A 131 -16.72 -0.36 23.57
CA GLY A 131 -17.00 -0.55 22.15
C GLY A 131 -16.07 -1.55 21.47
N ILE A 132 -16.60 -2.27 20.48
CA ILE A 132 -15.88 -3.20 19.61
C ILE A 132 -16.23 -2.83 18.17
N THR A 133 -15.25 -2.59 17.32
CA THR A 133 -15.46 -2.42 15.87
C THR A 133 -14.48 -3.30 15.12
N TYR A 134 -14.95 -3.98 14.08
CA TYR A 134 -14.11 -4.87 13.29
C TYR A 134 -14.60 -4.97 11.85
N GLU A 135 -13.68 -4.85 10.90
CA GLU A 135 -13.98 -4.96 9.48
C GLU A 135 -13.24 -6.13 8.84
N THR A 136 -13.88 -6.77 7.86
CA THR A 136 -13.26 -7.83 7.07
C THR A 136 -13.77 -7.87 5.66
N ARG A 137 -12.88 -8.23 4.74
CA ARG A 137 -13.20 -8.52 3.35
C ARG A 137 -12.60 -9.86 2.94
N PHE A 138 -13.30 -10.59 2.08
CA PHE A 138 -12.84 -11.86 1.52
C PHE A 138 -13.64 -12.21 0.27
N TRP A 139 -13.12 -13.14 -0.53
CA TRP A 139 -13.76 -13.59 -1.76
C TRP A 139 -14.43 -14.95 -1.59
N ALA A 140 -15.60 -15.12 -2.17
CA ALA A 140 -16.32 -16.38 -2.18
C ALA A 140 -16.80 -16.76 -3.59
N GLY A 141 -16.99 -18.06 -3.81
CA GLY A 141 -17.45 -18.58 -5.09
C GLY A 141 -18.04 -19.98 -4.97
N SER A 142 -18.59 -20.46 -6.09
CA SER A 142 -19.33 -21.72 -6.17
C SER A 142 -18.72 -22.72 -7.16
N GLN A 143 -17.67 -22.32 -7.87
CA GLN A 143 -17.11 -23.07 -8.99
C GLN A 143 -15.86 -23.88 -8.61
N SER A 144 -15.52 -24.86 -9.43
CA SER A 144 -14.29 -25.63 -9.32
C SER A 144 -13.49 -25.59 -10.62
N LEU A 145 -12.16 -25.64 -10.54
CA LEU A 145 -11.25 -25.67 -11.68
C LEU A 145 -10.29 -26.86 -11.57
N LEU A 146 -10.24 -27.66 -12.63
CA LEU A 146 -9.29 -28.77 -12.78
C LEU A 146 -8.11 -28.33 -13.64
N VAL A 147 -6.91 -28.38 -13.08
CA VAL A 147 -5.66 -27.97 -13.73
C VAL A 147 -4.84 -29.20 -14.09
N GLN A 148 -4.45 -29.31 -15.36
CA GLN A 148 -3.52 -30.34 -15.82
C GLN A 148 -2.07 -29.86 -15.65
N VAL A 149 -1.19 -30.73 -15.17
CA VAL A 149 0.24 -30.46 -14.99
C VAL A 149 1.04 -31.54 -15.71
N VAL A 150 1.83 -31.11 -16.69
CA VAL A 150 2.66 -32.00 -17.51
C VAL A 150 4.10 -31.48 -17.59
N ASP A 151 5.02 -32.33 -18.05
CA ASP A 151 6.35 -31.91 -18.47
C ASP A 151 6.39 -31.53 -19.96
N GLN A 152 7.56 -31.11 -20.44
CA GLN A 152 7.80 -30.77 -21.86
C GLN A 152 7.56 -31.95 -22.83
N GLY A 153 7.53 -33.19 -22.33
CA GLY A 153 7.19 -34.40 -23.09
C GLY A 153 5.70 -34.75 -23.04
N ASN A 154 4.85 -33.83 -22.55
CA ASN A 154 3.42 -34.02 -22.30
C ASN A 154 3.11 -35.20 -21.35
N GLN A 155 4.06 -35.61 -20.51
CA GLN A 155 3.80 -36.63 -19.49
C GLN A 155 3.25 -35.98 -18.23
N PRO A 156 2.25 -36.59 -17.56
CA PRO A 156 1.70 -36.06 -16.33
C PRO A 156 2.75 -35.99 -15.23
N VAL A 157 2.85 -34.85 -14.56
CA VAL A 157 3.76 -34.65 -13.43
C VAL A 157 2.96 -34.73 -12.13
N SER A 158 3.33 -35.65 -11.24
CA SER A 158 2.82 -35.68 -9.87
C SER A 158 3.76 -34.91 -8.94
N ASP A 159 3.28 -34.56 -7.76
CA ASP A 159 4.04 -33.87 -6.71
C ASP A 159 4.49 -32.44 -7.07
N ALA A 160 4.02 -31.88 -8.18
CA ALA A 160 4.16 -30.45 -8.44
C ALA A 160 3.23 -29.66 -7.51
N ALA A 161 3.77 -28.65 -6.84
CA ALA A 161 3.00 -27.69 -6.06
C ALA A 161 2.35 -26.69 -7.01
N VAL A 162 1.03 -26.71 -7.07
CA VAL A 162 0.20 -25.83 -7.91
C VAL A 162 -0.41 -24.76 -7.02
N THR A 163 -0.23 -23.49 -7.39
CA THR A 163 -0.88 -22.35 -6.74
C THR A 163 -1.87 -21.73 -7.71
N ILE A 164 -3.08 -21.44 -7.25
CA ILE A 164 -4.04 -20.60 -7.94
C ILE A 164 -4.17 -19.28 -7.18
N ARG A 165 -4.14 -18.16 -7.89
CA ARG A 165 -4.31 -16.81 -7.32
C ARG A 165 -5.47 -16.13 -8.03
N LEU A 166 -6.30 -15.43 -7.27
CA LEU A 166 -7.30 -14.56 -7.87
C LEU A 166 -6.58 -13.37 -8.52
N ASN A 167 -6.91 -13.09 -9.76
CA ASN A 167 -6.21 -12.06 -10.50
C ASN A 167 -6.55 -10.64 -10.02
N ASP A 168 -7.81 -10.41 -9.62
CA ASP A 168 -8.30 -9.14 -9.06
C ASP A 168 -7.69 -8.83 -7.67
N ASP A 169 -7.28 -9.87 -6.93
CA ASP A 169 -6.69 -9.77 -5.59
C ASP A 169 -5.77 -10.97 -5.35
N GLN A 170 -4.50 -10.84 -5.73
CA GLN A 170 -3.54 -11.95 -5.67
C GLN A 170 -3.18 -12.40 -4.25
N SER A 171 -3.62 -11.65 -3.22
CA SER A 171 -3.54 -12.10 -1.84
C SER A 171 -4.48 -13.28 -1.58
N VAL A 172 -5.55 -13.41 -2.36
CA VAL A 172 -6.44 -14.56 -2.37
C VAL A 172 -5.85 -15.67 -3.23
N ASN A 173 -5.45 -16.76 -2.58
CA ASN A 173 -4.82 -17.88 -3.24
C ASN A 173 -5.15 -19.22 -2.57
N ALA A 174 -4.92 -20.31 -3.29
CA ALA A 174 -4.96 -21.65 -2.76
C ALA A 174 -3.83 -22.49 -3.37
N GLN A 175 -3.43 -23.54 -2.67
CA GLN A 175 -2.40 -24.47 -3.10
C GLN A 175 -2.94 -25.89 -3.13
N ALA A 176 -2.52 -26.65 -4.14
CA ALA A 176 -2.80 -28.06 -4.29
C ALA A 176 -1.55 -28.78 -4.82
N THR A 177 -1.37 -30.03 -4.45
CA THR A 177 -0.31 -30.88 -5.03
C THR A 177 -0.89 -31.72 -6.14
N SER A 178 -0.27 -31.67 -7.32
CA SER A 178 -0.71 -32.47 -8.46
C SER A 178 -0.62 -33.97 -8.17
N THR A 179 -1.69 -34.70 -8.47
CA THR A 179 -1.76 -36.17 -8.37
C THR A 179 -2.14 -36.72 -9.74
N GLY A 180 -1.29 -37.56 -10.34
CA GLY A 180 -1.51 -38.07 -11.69
C GLY A 180 -1.54 -36.97 -12.77
N GLY A 181 -0.83 -35.86 -12.54
CA GLY A 181 -0.84 -34.70 -13.44
C GLY A 181 -2.06 -33.79 -13.31
N GLN A 182 -2.80 -33.85 -12.20
CA GLN A 182 -3.98 -33.03 -11.98
C GLN A 182 -4.01 -32.37 -10.60
N ALA A 183 -4.46 -31.12 -10.54
CA ALA A 183 -4.77 -30.40 -9.31
C ALA A 183 -6.17 -29.79 -9.42
N THR A 184 -6.96 -29.83 -8.33
CA THR A 184 -8.33 -29.27 -8.31
C THR A 184 -8.42 -28.17 -7.27
N PHE A 185 -9.14 -27.11 -7.60
CA PHE A 185 -9.44 -25.99 -6.71
C PHE A 185 -10.95 -25.76 -6.70
N ASP A 186 -11.50 -25.47 -5.52
CA ASP A 186 -12.95 -25.30 -5.30
C ASP A 186 -13.27 -23.90 -4.78
N ASN A 187 -14.56 -23.58 -4.75
CA ASN A 187 -15.11 -22.31 -4.26
C ASN A 187 -14.57 -21.06 -4.98
N LEU A 188 -14.24 -21.23 -6.25
CA LEU A 188 -13.70 -20.18 -7.07
C LEU A 188 -14.81 -19.25 -7.55
N PRO A 189 -14.62 -17.92 -7.48
CA PRO A 189 -15.57 -16.98 -8.08
C PRO A 189 -15.50 -17.00 -9.62
N ASP A 190 -16.55 -16.57 -10.32
CA ASP A 190 -16.46 -16.35 -11.78
C ASP A 190 -15.55 -15.15 -12.12
N ARG A 191 -14.25 -15.44 -12.20
CA ARG A 191 -13.14 -14.49 -12.38
C ARG A 191 -11.97 -15.13 -13.13
N THR A 192 -10.99 -14.30 -13.47
CA THR A 192 -9.69 -14.75 -13.99
C THR A 192 -8.78 -15.16 -12.85
N PHE A 193 -7.97 -16.19 -13.09
CA PHE A 193 -7.00 -16.75 -12.15
C PHE A 193 -5.62 -16.79 -12.77
N ILE A 194 -4.59 -16.61 -11.93
CA ILE A 194 -3.20 -16.91 -12.27
C ILE A 194 -2.88 -18.29 -11.68
N LEU A 195 -2.45 -19.20 -12.53
CA LEU A 195 -2.06 -20.55 -12.19
C LEU A 195 -0.55 -20.70 -12.27
N GLU A 196 0.05 -21.27 -11.24
CA GLU A 196 1.50 -21.49 -11.15
C GLU A 196 1.77 -22.93 -10.74
N ALA A 197 2.73 -23.61 -11.36
CA ALA A 197 3.23 -24.90 -10.89
C ALA A 197 4.74 -24.86 -10.69
N LYS A 198 5.19 -25.45 -9.58
CA LYS A 198 6.60 -25.66 -9.25
C LYS A 198 6.85 -27.14 -8.99
N ALA A 199 7.94 -27.66 -9.53
CA ALA A 199 8.38 -29.03 -9.27
C ALA A 199 9.89 -29.10 -9.03
N SER A 200 10.37 -30.28 -8.65
CA SER A 200 11.79 -30.55 -8.46
C SER A 200 12.64 -30.17 -9.69
N GLY A 201 13.89 -29.78 -9.43
CA GLY A 201 14.83 -29.34 -10.47
C GLY A 201 14.57 -27.90 -10.96
N ASN A 202 13.97 -27.05 -10.12
CA ASN A 202 13.57 -25.68 -10.46
C ASN A 202 12.66 -25.60 -11.70
N ARG A 203 11.82 -26.63 -11.90
CA ARG A 203 10.85 -26.66 -13.00
C ARG A 203 9.67 -25.78 -12.68
N PHE A 204 9.25 -24.98 -13.65
CA PHE A 204 8.31 -23.89 -13.45
C PHE A 204 7.30 -23.79 -14.62
N ALA A 205 6.04 -23.42 -14.34
CA ALA A 205 5.01 -23.12 -15.34
C ALA A 205 4.00 -22.08 -14.83
N SER A 206 3.54 -21.18 -15.70
CA SER A 206 2.53 -20.16 -15.37
C SER A 206 1.56 -19.94 -16.51
N LEU A 207 0.28 -19.68 -16.20
CA LEU A 207 -0.71 -19.22 -17.17
C LEU A 207 -1.87 -18.49 -16.48
N ALA A 208 -2.66 -17.73 -17.25
CA ALA A 208 -3.97 -17.25 -16.81
C ALA A 208 -5.10 -18.13 -17.34
N ALA A 209 -6.17 -18.28 -16.56
CA ALA A 209 -7.36 -19.07 -16.92
C ALA A 209 -8.64 -18.48 -16.33
N ILE A 210 -9.79 -18.87 -16.88
CA ILE A 210 -11.12 -18.59 -16.34
C ILE A 210 -11.85 -19.89 -15.95
N ILE A 211 -12.98 -19.76 -15.26
CA ILE A 211 -13.86 -20.91 -15.02
C ILE A 211 -14.41 -21.46 -16.34
N GLY A 212 -14.43 -22.78 -16.47
CA GLY A 212 -14.86 -23.49 -17.68
C GLY A 212 -13.70 -23.92 -18.57
N ASP A 213 -12.51 -23.37 -18.37
CA ASP A 213 -11.29 -23.80 -19.07
C ASP A 213 -10.82 -25.18 -18.60
N SER A 214 -9.93 -25.79 -19.39
CA SER A 214 -9.15 -26.97 -19.00
C SER A 214 -7.65 -26.63 -19.04
N PRO A 215 -7.18 -25.75 -18.13
CA PRO A 215 -5.83 -25.20 -18.20
C PRO A 215 -4.77 -26.29 -18.05
N LYS A 216 -3.70 -26.16 -18.84
CA LYS A 216 -2.58 -27.10 -18.87
C LYS A 216 -1.26 -26.36 -18.61
N LEU A 217 -0.67 -26.61 -17.45
CA LEU A 217 0.64 -26.10 -17.03
C LEU A 217 1.75 -27.05 -17.52
N VAL A 218 2.60 -26.56 -18.44
CA VAL A 218 3.77 -27.30 -18.94
C VAL A 218 5.02 -26.88 -18.15
N LEU A 219 5.49 -27.75 -17.26
CA LEU A 219 6.64 -27.51 -16.40
C LEU A 219 7.95 -27.54 -17.19
N ARG A 220 8.67 -26.41 -17.17
CA ARG A 220 9.94 -26.22 -17.89
C ARG A 220 11.13 -26.10 -16.93
N GLY A 221 12.18 -26.85 -17.21
CA GLY A 221 13.49 -26.67 -16.58
C GLY A 221 14.30 -25.55 -17.24
N PHE A 222 15.61 -25.55 -16.96
CA PHE A 222 16.58 -24.69 -17.64
C PHE A 222 16.91 -25.22 -19.02
N ASP A 223 16.77 -24.36 -20.02
CA ASP A 223 17.32 -24.62 -21.34
C ASP A 223 18.87 -24.56 -21.27
N PRO A 224 19.60 -25.17 -22.23
CA PRO A 224 21.04 -24.97 -22.31
C PRO A 224 21.38 -23.47 -22.45
N PRO A 225 22.39 -22.95 -21.71
CA PRO A 225 22.79 -21.56 -21.85
C PRO A 225 23.17 -21.21 -23.29
N SER A 226 22.62 -20.09 -23.77
CA SER A 226 22.98 -19.51 -25.06
C SER A 226 24.41 -18.99 -25.02
N ALA A 227 25.20 -19.30 -26.05
CA ALA A 227 26.53 -18.73 -26.25
C ALA A 227 26.52 -17.31 -26.85
N VAL A 228 25.34 -16.82 -27.25
CA VAL A 228 25.17 -15.47 -27.81
C VAL A 228 24.84 -14.51 -26.68
N ASP A 229 25.75 -13.57 -26.40
CA ASP A 229 25.49 -12.41 -25.52
C ASP A 229 24.63 -11.39 -26.29
N ASN A 230 23.34 -11.37 -25.98
CA ASN A 230 22.30 -10.57 -26.66
C ASN A 230 21.22 -10.22 -25.64
N ASN A 231 21.68 -9.72 -24.51
CA ASN A 231 20.86 -9.24 -23.41
C ASN A 231 20.37 -7.79 -23.65
N ASP A 232 20.93 -7.12 -24.65
CA ASP A 232 20.63 -5.75 -25.13
C ASP A 232 19.88 -5.73 -26.47
N PHE A 233 19.50 -6.90 -26.99
CA PHE A 233 18.77 -7.08 -28.25
C PHE A 233 19.47 -6.55 -29.53
N SER A 234 20.74 -6.16 -29.44
CA SER A 234 21.55 -5.68 -30.58
C SER A 234 21.71 -6.71 -31.69
N GLN A 235 21.53 -8.00 -31.38
CA GLN A 235 21.57 -9.13 -32.32
C GLN A 235 20.17 -9.68 -32.62
N GLY A 236 19.13 -8.89 -32.41
CA GLY A 236 17.73 -9.25 -32.63
C GLY A 236 17.26 -10.33 -31.66
N THR A 237 16.65 -11.41 -32.16
CA THR A 237 16.15 -12.52 -31.33
C THR A 237 17.18 -13.65 -31.13
N ASN A 238 18.45 -13.44 -31.51
CA ASN A 238 19.46 -14.50 -31.39
C ASN A 238 19.69 -14.90 -29.92
N GLY A 239 19.71 -16.21 -29.65
CA GLY A 239 19.84 -16.76 -28.30
C GLY A 239 18.55 -16.76 -27.47
N TRP A 240 17.42 -16.31 -28.02
CA TRP A 240 16.08 -16.48 -27.44
C TRP A 240 15.40 -17.72 -28.01
N ASN A 241 14.72 -18.47 -27.15
CA ASN A 241 13.86 -19.58 -27.53
C ASN A 241 12.46 -19.04 -27.81
N LEU A 242 12.04 -19.15 -29.07
CA LEU A 242 10.75 -18.66 -29.56
C LEU A 242 9.71 -19.77 -29.74
N ASP A 243 10.07 -21.03 -29.44
CA ASP A 243 9.17 -22.17 -29.65
C ASP A 243 8.10 -22.19 -28.56
N THR A 244 6.84 -22.03 -28.97
CA THR A 244 5.67 -22.21 -28.10
C THR A 244 5.33 -23.70 -27.98
N ASP A 245 4.47 -24.07 -27.02
CA ASP A 245 4.03 -25.44 -26.75
C ASP A 245 3.13 -26.06 -27.86
N GLY A 246 3.55 -26.02 -29.12
CA GLY A 246 3.01 -26.86 -30.20
C GLY A 246 2.43 -26.14 -31.42
N ASP A 247 2.25 -24.82 -31.39
CA ASP A 247 1.42 -24.12 -32.40
C ASP A 247 2.18 -23.14 -33.32
N GLY A 248 3.49 -22.99 -33.11
CA GLY A 248 4.35 -22.15 -33.95
C GLY A 248 5.35 -21.33 -33.15
N LYS A 249 6.02 -20.40 -33.84
CA LYS A 249 6.89 -19.43 -33.16
C LYS A 249 6.04 -18.34 -32.54
N ALA A 250 6.36 -17.95 -31.31
CA ALA A 250 5.74 -16.80 -30.66
C ALA A 250 5.90 -15.55 -31.54
N PRO A 251 4.90 -14.66 -31.62
CA PRO A 251 4.94 -13.46 -32.45
C PRO A 251 5.85 -12.40 -31.83
N VAL A 252 7.15 -12.51 -32.11
CA VAL A 252 8.19 -11.63 -31.59
C VAL A 252 8.67 -10.63 -32.64
N GLU A 253 8.84 -9.38 -32.21
CA GLU A 253 9.42 -8.30 -33.00
C GLU A 253 10.56 -7.63 -32.22
N ILE A 254 11.53 -7.08 -32.95
CA ILE A 254 12.57 -6.21 -32.42
C ILE A 254 12.26 -4.79 -32.89
N ALA A 255 11.98 -3.90 -31.94
CA ALA A 255 11.51 -2.55 -32.23
C ALA A 255 12.47 -1.52 -31.59
N PRO A 256 12.65 -0.33 -32.17
CA PRO A 256 13.42 0.71 -31.50
C PRO A 256 12.85 1.06 -30.13
N HIS A 257 13.72 1.28 -29.16
CA HIS A 257 13.33 1.66 -27.81
C HIS A 257 12.48 2.93 -27.81
N VAL A 258 11.45 2.96 -26.96
CA VAL A 258 10.61 4.14 -26.74
C VAL A 258 10.45 4.38 -25.25
N GLU A 259 11.22 5.34 -24.75
CA GLU A 259 11.09 5.87 -23.40
C GLU A 259 9.80 6.71 -23.26
N GLY A 260 9.13 6.60 -22.12
CA GLY A 260 7.89 7.33 -21.83
C GLY A 260 6.59 6.72 -22.37
N SER A 261 5.51 7.51 -22.29
CA SER A 261 4.16 7.09 -22.67
C SER A 261 4.04 6.87 -24.17
N ILE A 262 3.36 5.79 -24.56
CA ILE A 262 3.06 5.52 -25.96
C ILE A 262 1.95 6.48 -26.35
N GLY A 263 2.31 7.50 -27.15
CA GLY A 263 1.51 8.70 -27.39
C GLY A 263 0.00 8.49 -27.40
N SER A 264 -0.72 9.34 -26.66
CA SER A 264 -2.18 9.33 -26.57
C SER A 264 -2.84 9.22 -27.94
N LEU A 265 -3.82 8.31 -28.08
CA LEU A 265 -4.79 8.40 -29.17
C LEU A 265 -5.32 9.85 -29.23
N PRO A 266 -5.49 10.43 -30.43
CA PRO A 266 -5.92 11.82 -30.56
C PRO A 266 -7.21 12.05 -29.77
N ALA A 267 -7.17 12.98 -28.80
CA ALA A 267 -8.20 13.27 -27.79
C ALA A 267 -9.57 13.74 -28.34
N GLY A 268 -9.83 13.59 -29.64
CA GLY A 268 -11.10 13.87 -30.30
C GLY A 268 -11.99 12.64 -30.51
N ALA A 269 -11.55 11.43 -30.17
CA ALA A 269 -12.42 10.26 -30.19
C ALA A 269 -13.32 10.30 -28.94
N ALA A 270 -14.57 10.73 -29.12
CA ALA A 270 -15.61 10.60 -28.10
C ALA A 270 -15.57 9.18 -27.52
N THR A 271 -15.62 9.05 -26.19
CA THR A 271 -15.74 7.77 -25.49
C THR A 271 -16.77 6.93 -26.23
N PRO A 272 -16.36 5.88 -26.96
CA PRO A 272 -17.33 5.12 -27.73
C PRO A 272 -18.35 4.58 -26.73
N PRO A 273 -19.66 4.64 -27.02
CA PRO A 273 -20.65 4.00 -26.18
C PRO A 273 -20.20 2.55 -25.98
N ARG A 274 -20.15 2.07 -24.72
CA ARG A 274 -19.77 0.70 -24.32
C ARG A 274 -20.15 -0.25 -25.44
N LEU A 275 -19.16 -0.65 -26.24
CA LEU A 275 -19.42 -1.31 -27.50
C LEU A 275 -19.96 -2.71 -27.16
N GLU A 276 -21.28 -2.85 -27.18
CA GLU A 276 -21.90 -4.16 -27.30
C GLU A 276 -21.28 -4.82 -28.53
N ARG A 277 -20.74 -6.04 -28.36
CA ARG A 277 -20.16 -6.87 -29.42
C ARG A 277 -21.04 -6.82 -30.66
N ARG A 278 -20.73 -5.93 -31.60
CA ARG A 278 -21.39 -5.87 -32.91
C ARG A 278 -20.47 -6.56 -33.91
N PRO A 279 -21.01 -7.46 -34.76
CA PRO A 279 -20.26 -7.98 -35.90
C PRO A 279 -19.81 -6.79 -36.75
N GLY A 280 -18.49 -6.58 -36.88
CA GLY A 280 -17.90 -5.46 -37.60
C GLY A 280 -17.05 -4.48 -36.78
N PHE A 281 -16.66 -4.82 -35.55
CA PHE A 281 -15.61 -4.07 -34.86
C PHE A 281 -14.31 -4.15 -35.69
N ILE A 282 -13.84 -3.01 -36.15
CA ILE A 282 -12.53 -2.88 -36.79
C ILE A 282 -11.55 -2.70 -35.64
N ALA A 283 -10.66 -3.69 -35.43
CA ALA A 283 -9.59 -3.56 -34.46
C ALA A 283 -8.90 -2.20 -34.64
N PRO A 284 -8.55 -1.48 -33.54
CA PRO A 284 -7.79 -0.26 -33.66
C PRO A 284 -6.57 -0.50 -34.55
N ALA A 285 -6.22 0.48 -35.38
CA ALA A 285 -5.07 0.37 -36.27
C ALA A 285 -3.83 -0.08 -35.44
N PRO A 286 -2.97 -0.95 -35.99
CA PRO A 286 -1.76 -1.39 -35.31
C PRO A 286 -1.01 -0.17 -34.80
N TRP A 287 -0.47 -0.26 -33.59
CA TRP A 287 0.06 0.91 -32.88
C TRP A 287 1.16 1.58 -33.69
N THR A 288 0.83 2.69 -34.35
CA THR A 288 1.81 3.48 -35.06
C THR A 288 2.59 4.30 -34.03
N ARG A 289 3.76 3.78 -33.62
CA ARG A 289 4.69 4.49 -32.73
C ARG A 289 5.06 5.83 -33.38
N ALA A 290 4.75 6.94 -32.71
CA ALA A 290 5.32 8.25 -33.05
C ALA A 290 6.78 8.26 -32.60
N ALA A 291 7.65 7.63 -33.38
CA ALA A 291 9.05 7.48 -33.05
C ALA A 291 9.77 8.83 -33.07
N THR A 292 10.36 9.22 -31.95
CA THR A 292 11.59 10.01 -31.96
C THR A 292 12.63 9.24 -32.77
N ALA A 293 13.45 9.91 -33.59
CA ALA A 293 14.38 9.23 -34.51
C ALA A 293 15.19 8.15 -33.75
N PRO A 294 15.17 6.89 -34.19
CA PRO A 294 15.74 5.77 -33.45
C PRO A 294 17.23 6.01 -33.23
N GLN A 295 17.68 5.90 -31.98
CA GLN A 295 19.08 5.65 -31.71
C GLN A 295 19.31 4.20 -32.14
N ALA A 296 20.12 3.97 -33.16
CA ALA A 296 20.23 2.67 -33.84
C ALA A 296 20.76 1.52 -32.93
N ASP A 297 21.13 1.83 -31.70
CA ASP A 297 21.78 0.93 -30.76
C ASP A 297 20.90 0.57 -29.55
N ASP A 298 19.65 1.06 -29.48
CA ASP A 298 18.73 0.83 -28.36
C ASP A 298 17.41 0.21 -28.85
N MET A 299 17.25 -1.09 -28.61
CA MET A 299 16.20 -1.92 -29.20
C MET A 299 15.44 -2.66 -28.11
N ASP A 300 14.11 -2.70 -28.22
CA ASP A 300 13.23 -3.51 -27.38
C ASP A 300 12.92 -4.87 -28.02
N LEU A 301 12.77 -5.90 -27.19
CA LEU A 301 12.10 -7.15 -27.53
C LEU A 301 10.60 -7.05 -27.26
N VAL A 302 9.77 -7.24 -28.28
CA VAL A 302 8.30 -7.19 -28.17
C VAL A 302 7.72 -8.59 -28.35
N LEU A 303 7.09 -9.12 -27.32
CA LEU A 303 6.29 -10.34 -27.37
C LEU A 303 4.81 -9.95 -27.48
N ASN A 304 4.17 -10.28 -28.59
CA ASN A 304 2.75 -10.00 -28.83
C ASN A 304 1.87 -11.22 -28.48
N THR A 305 0.57 -10.98 -28.38
CA THR A 305 -0.45 -12.03 -28.47
C THR A 305 -0.65 -12.47 -29.93
N SER A 306 -1.25 -13.65 -30.12
CA SER A 306 -1.64 -14.16 -31.45
C SER A 306 -2.96 -14.92 -31.31
N GLY A 307 -4.02 -14.16 -30.98
CA GLY A 307 -5.32 -14.69 -30.60
C GLY A 307 -5.45 -15.01 -29.11
N GLU A 308 -6.49 -15.77 -28.75
CA GLU A 308 -6.75 -16.18 -27.37
C GLU A 308 -5.69 -17.16 -26.86
N GLY A 309 -5.25 -16.98 -25.61
CA GLY A 309 -4.30 -17.86 -24.94
C GLY A 309 -2.86 -17.34 -24.90
N PRO A 310 -1.97 -18.08 -24.21
CA PRO A 310 -0.62 -17.60 -23.89
C PRO A 310 0.35 -17.72 -25.06
N GLN A 311 1.17 -16.68 -25.24
CA GLN A 311 2.41 -16.68 -26.00
C GLN A 311 3.57 -16.56 -25.02
N SER A 312 4.62 -17.37 -25.20
CA SER A 312 5.76 -17.41 -24.29
C SER A 312 7.08 -17.52 -25.05
N ILE A 313 8.13 -16.89 -24.50
CA ILE A 313 9.52 -17.03 -24.95
C ILE A 313 10.44 -17.12 -23.74
N SER A 314 11.63 -17.69 -23.94
CA SER A 314 12.63 -17.81 -22.88
C SER A 314 14.04 -17.52 -23.35
N ARG A 315 14.92 -17.24 -22.40
CA ARG A 315 16.36 -17.14 -22.62
C ARG A 315 17.10 -17.70 -21.43
N THR A 316 18.11 -18.53 -21.68
CA THR A 316 19.03 -19.02 -20.64
C THR A 316 20.45 -18.58 -20.94
N PHE A 317 21.18 -18.11 -19.92
CA PHE A 317 22.58 -17.66 -20.05
C PHE A 317 23.34 -17.86 -18.75
N THR A 318 24.68 -17.75 -18.80
CA THR A 318 25.55 -17.79 -17.61
C THR A 318 26.00 -16.38 -17.28
N ILE A 319 25.89 -15.98 -16.01
CA ILE A 319 26.31 -14.64 -15.56
C ILE A 319 27.83 -14.53 -15.43
N LYS A 320 28.33 -13.30 -15.52
CA LYS A 320 29.73 -12.92 -15.31
C LYS A 320 30.08 -12.99 -13.81
N PRO A 321 31.31 -13.39 -13.46
CA PRO A 321 31.76 -13.38 -12.05
C PRO A 321 31.63 -11.99 -11.41
N GLY A 322 31.20 -11.99 -10.15
CA GLY A 322 30.93 -10.77 -9.37
C GLY A 322 29.64 -10.04 -9.71
N THR A 323 28.77 -10.63 -10.55
CA THR A 323 27.39 -10.16 -10.72
C THR A 323 26.62 -10.45 -9.43
N LYS A 324 25.97 -9.45 -8.86
CA LYS A 324 25.20 -9.55 -7.61
C LYS A 324 23.70 -9.65 -7.87
N ASN A 325 23.24 -9.07 -8.98
CA ASN A 325 21.83 -9.01 -9.33
C ASN A 325 21.62 -9.14 -10.85
N VAL A 326 20.52 -9.75 -11.26
CA VAL A 326 20.04 -9.71 -12.65
C VAL A 326 18.71 -8.97 -12.70
N THR A 327 18.64 -7.95 -13.55
CA THR A 327 17.46 -7.12 -13.74
C THR A 327 16.83 -7.38 -15.10
N VAL A 328 15.51 -7.50 -15.17
CA VAL A 328 14.75 -7.40 -16.43
C VAL A 328 13.92 -6.13 -16.38
N ARG A 329 14.16 -5.20 -17.31
CA ARG A 329 13.36 -3.98 -17.47
C ARG A 329 12.30 -4.20 -18.53
N TYR A 330 11.03 -4.00 -18.19
CA TYR A 330 9.92 -4.35 -19.07
C TYR A 330 8.68 -3.48 -18.84
N ARG A 331 7.69 -3.57 -19.73
CA ARG A 331 6.34 -3.02 -19.52
C ARG A 331 5.29 -3.92 -20.16
N PHE A 332 4.09 -3.85 -19.62
CA PHE A 332 2.90 -4.50 -20.17
C PHE A 332 2.04 -3.48 -20.88
N ILE A 333 1.48 -3.86 -22.04
CA ILE A 333 0.65 -2.97 -22.82
C ILE A 333 -0.52 -3.76 -23.41
N THR A 334 -1.74 -3.25 -23.22
CA THR A 334 -2.98 -3.89 -23.70
C THR A 334 -3.88 -2.88 -24.38
N SER A 335 -4.53 -3.29 -25.47
CA SER A 335 -5.55 -2.48 -26.14
C SER A 335 -6.91 -2.52 -25.40
N GLU A 336 -7.09 -3.39 -24.39
CA GLU A 336 -8.33 -3.53 -23.63
C GLU A 336 -8.66 -2.32 -22.75
N VAL A 337 -7.63 -1.69 -22.15
CA VAL A 337 -7.80 -0.48 -21.33
C VAL A 337 -8.41 0.66 -22.15
N PRO A 338 -7.81 1.12 -23.26
CA PRO A 338 -8.43 2.14 -24.11
C PRO A 338 -9.71 1.64 -24.79
N GLY A 339 -9.89 0.32 -24.94
CA GLY A 339 -11.12 -0.31 -25.40
C GLY A 339 -12.29 -0.24 -24.40
N GLY A 340 -12.03 0.11 -23.13
CA GLY A 340 -13.04 0.21 -22.08
C GLY A 340 -13.44 -1.13 -21.44
N TYR A 341 -12.52 -2.11 -21.47
CA TYR A 341 -12.74 -3.46 -20.93
C TYR A 341 -12.17 -3.66 -19.52
N PHE A 342 -11.53 -2.65 -18.94
CA PHE A 342 -11.09 -2.67 -17.54
C PHE A 342 -12.27 -2.98 -16.59
N GLY A 343 -12.04 -3.91 -15.65
CA GLY A 343 -13.03 -4.40 -14.69
C GLY A 343 -14.01 -5.43 -15.25
N THR A 344 -13.82 -5.88 -16.50
CA THR A 344 -14.59 -6.98 -17.08
C THR A 344 -13.84 -8.31 -16.98
N LYS A 345 -14.45 -9.40 -17.46
CA LYS A 345 -13.78 -10.72 -17.49
C LYS A 345 -12.72 -10.87 -18.59
N TYR A 346 -12.72 -9.96 -19.56
CA TYR A 346 -11.67 -9.84 -20.57
C TYR A 346 -10.53 -9.09 -19.89
N ASN A 347 -9.47 -9.83 -19.62
CA ASN A 347 -8.52 -9.48 -18.58
C ASN A 347 -7.14 -10.01 -18.94
N ASP A 348 -6.55 -9.35 -19.93
CA ASP A 348 -5.26 -9.72 -20.48
C ASP A 348 -4.20 -9.89 -19.41
N TYR A 349 -3.34 -10.88 -19.62
CA TYR A 349 -2.37 -11.37 -18.67
C TYR A 349 -0.95 -11.18 -19.19
N PHE A 350 -0.01 -10.93 -18.27
CA PHE A 350 1.40 -11.07 -18.53
C PHE A 350 2.15 -11.78 -17.40
N GLY A 351 3.33 -12.29 -17.73
CA GLY A 351 4.27 -12.84 -16.77
C GLY A 351 5.71 -12.56 -17.17
N VAL A 352 6.51 -12.09 -16.22
CA VAL A 352 7.97 -11.98 -16.32
C VAL A 352 8.58 -12.76 -15.16
N SER A 353 9.58 -13.57 -15.49
CA SER A 353 10.11 -14.59 -14.59
C SER A 353 11.61 -14.68 -14.76
N ILE A 354 12.37 -14.46 -13.70
CA ILE A 354 13.83 -14.65 -13.64
C ILE A 354 14.09 -15.79 -12.65
N ARG A 355 14.84 -16.81 -13.06
CA ARG A 355 15.16 -17.97 -12.24
C ARG A 355 16.66 -18.21 -12.21
N SER A 356 17.18 -18.52 -11.03
CA SER A 356 18.58 -18.89 -10.79
C SER A 356 18.71 -20.39 -10.60
N GLN A 357 19.79 -20.99 -11.14
CA GLN A 357 20.04 -22.42 -10.99
C GLN A 357 20.73 -22.75 -9.65
N LYS A 358 21.64 -21.90 -9.15
CA LYS A 358 22.50 -22.22 -7.99
C LYS A 358 22.07 -21.63 -6.65
N GLY A 359 21.44 -20.44 -6.59
CA GLY A 359 21.28 -19.80 -5.27
C GLY A 359 20.29 -18.64 -5.15
N GLY A 360 19.93 -17.96 -6.24
CA GLY A 360 19.05 -16.79 -6.21
C GLY A 360 17.56 -17.07 -6.04
N GLY A 361 17.14 -18.33 -6.25
CA GLY A 361 15.72 -18.68 -6.27
C GLY A 361 15.03 -18.20 -7.55
N ALA A 362 13.95 -17.43 -7.41
CA ALA A 362 13.20 -16.91 -8.53
C ALA A 362 12.50 -15.59 -8.18
N ALA A 363 12.53 -14.66 -9.13
CA ALA A 363 11.84 -13.38 -9.09
C ALA A 363 10.75 -13.39 -10.17
N LEU A 364 9.49 -13.25 -9.77
CA LEU A 364 8.34 -13.51 -10.64
C LEU A 364 7.35 -12.36 -10.48
N GLU A 365 7.05 -11.65 -11.57
CA GLU A 365 5.93 -10.71 -11.63
C GLU A 365 4.92 -11.18 -12.65
N ARG A 366 3.67 -11.33 -12.19
CA ARG A 366 2.56 -11.79 -13.00
C ARG A 366 1.36 -11.00 -12.60
N ASN A 367 0.67 -10.47 -13.57
CA ASN A 367 -0.52 -9.72 -13.29
C ASN A 367 -1.39 -9.68 -14.55
N SER A 368 -2.47 -8.94 -14.43
CA SER A 368 -3.35 -8.64 -15.52
C SER A 368 -3.72 -7.18 -15.57
N MET A 369 -4.43 -6.81 -16.62
CA MET A 369 -5.08 -5.52 -16.70
C MET A 369 -5.86 -5.16 -15.43
N ASN A 370 -6.76 -6.02 -14.95
CA ASN A 370 -7.60 -5.70 -13.79
C ASN A 370 -6.80 -5.70 -12.49
N GLY A 371 -5.91 -6.67 -12.31
CA GLY A 371 -5.12 -6.81 -11.08
C GLY A 371 -4.11 -5.69 -10.88
N LEU A 372 -3.67 -5.04 -11.98
CA LEU A 372 -2.84 -3.83 -11.91
C LEU A 372 -3.64 -2.57 -11.55
N GLY A 373 -4.94 -2.54 -11.84
CA GLY A 373 -5.78 -1.36 -11.66
C GLY A 373 -5.64 -0.34 -12.81
N LEU A 374 -6.71 0.41 -13.07
CA LEU A 374 -6.77 1.36 -14.20
C LEU A 374 -5.68 2.44 -14.13
N ALA A 375 -5.31 2.85 -12.92
CA ALA A 375 -4.29 3.87 -12.69
C ALA A 375 -2.86 3.42 -13.06
N ALA A 376 -2.64 2.11 -13.24
CA ALA A 376 -1.34 1.60 -13.69
C ALA A 376 -1.08 1.86 -15.18
N PHE A 377 -2.11 2.25 -15.94
CA PHE A 377 -2.06 2.41 -17.39
C PHE A 377 -2.15 3.87 -17.80
N ASP A 378 -1.38 4.23 -18.83
CA ASP A 378 -1.56 5.49 -19.54
C ASP A 378 -2.75 5.42 -20.51
N ALA A 379 -3.01 6.52 -21.21
CA ALA A 379 -4.12 6.59 -22.17
C ALA A 379 -3.95 5.66 -23.39
N GLY A 380 -2.74 5.14 -23.62
CA GLY A 380 -2.43 4.16 -24.66
C GLY A 380 -2.55 2.71 -24.17
N GLY A 381 -2.88 2.49 -22.89
CA GLY A 381 -2.95 1.15 -22.30
C GLY A 381 -1.60 0.58 -21.91
N ALA A 382 -0.56 1.41 -21.75
CA ALA A 382 0.78 1.00 -21.33
C ALA A 382 1.01 1.24 -19.85
N THR A 383 1.65 0.28 -19.18
CA THR A 383 2.23 0.53 -17.87
C THR A 383 3.47 1.42 -17.99
N ALA A 384 3.85 2.07 -16.88
CA ALA A 384 5.22 2.54 -16.74
C ALA A 384 6.22 1.38 -16.91
N TRP A 385 7.46 1.69 -17.25
CA TRP A 385 8.56 0.74 -17.19
C TRP A 385 8.72 0.21 -15.76
N ARG A 386 8.89 -1.09 -15.65
CA ARG A 386 9.09 -1.86 -14.42
C ARG A 386 10.42 -2.57 -14.49
N GLU A 387 10.96 -2.90 -13.33
CA GLU A 387 12.19 -3.68 -13.20
C GLU A 387 11.90 -4.85 -12.27
N GLN A 388 12.33 -6.05 -12.68
CA GLN A 388 12.35 -7.22 -11.83
C GLN A 388 13.81 -7.56 -11.53
N ASP A 389 14.16 -7.54 -10.25
CA ASP A 389 15.49 -7.87 -9.75
C ASP A 389 15.53 -9.30 -9.17
N LEU A 390 16.63 -10.00 -9.40
CA LEU A 390 16.94 -11.31 -8.83
C LEU A 390 18.39 -11.32 -8.31
N PRO A 391 18.61 -11.38 -6.98
CA PRO A 391 19.94 -11.65 -6.43
C PRO A 391 20.49 -12.98 -6.93
N VAL A 392 21.78 -13.03 -7.25
CA VAL A 392 22.44 -14.21 -7.84
C VAL A 392 23.73 -14.59 -7.12
N ASP A 393 24.24 -15.80 -7.41
CA ASP A 393 25.51 -16.27 -6.86
C ASP A 393 26.69 -15.59 -7.59
N GLU A 394 27.47 -14.80 -6.84
CA GLU A 394 28.61 -14.03 -7.36
C GLU A 394 29.74 -14.92 -7.92
N GLU A 395 29.84 -16.18 -7.50
CA GLU A 395 30.79 -17.16 -8.06
C GLU A 395 30.40 -17.60 -9.48
N GLY A 396 29.19 -17.26 -9.93
CA GLY A 396 28.65 -17.51 -11.26
C GLY A 396 27.45 -18.46 -11.22
N ASP A 397 26.42 -18.14 -12.01
CA ASP A 397 25.11 -18.80 -12.02
C ASP A 397 24.59 -19.00 -13.46
N THR A 398 23.62 -19.90 -13.61
CA THR A 398 22.82 -20.00 -14.83
C THR A 398 21.47 -19.35 -14.58
N ILE A 399 21.10 -18.41 -15.42
CA ILE A 399 19.87 -17.63 -15.29
C ILE A 399 18.93 -17.96 -16.44
N GLN A 400 17.65 -18.14 -16.13
CA GLN A 400 16.58 -18.24 -17.11
C GLN A 400 15.61 -17.09 -16.95
N VAL A 401 15.35 -16.39 -18.06
CA VAL A 401 14.29 -15.40 -18.20
C VAL A 401 13.16 -16.03 -19.00
N ASP A 402 11.94 -16.00 -18.47
CA ASP A 402 10.72 -16.43 -19.14
C ASP A 402 9.75 -15.25 -19.24
N LEU A 403 9.21 -15.02 -20.44
CA LEU A 403 8.23 -13.97 -20.72
C LEU A 403 6.95 -14.62 -21.21
N THR A 404 5.80 -14.11 -20.80
CA THR A 404 4.49 -14.59 -21.24
C THR A 404 3.51 -13.43 -21.37
N VAL A 405 2.66 -13.48 -22.40
CA VAL A 405 1.51 -12.59 -22.57
C VAL A 405 0.33 -13.41 -23.07
N ALA A 406 -0.88 -13.10 -22.64
CA ALA A 406 -2.08 -13.82 -23.08
C ALA A 406 -3.28 -12.88 -23.16
N ASN A 407 -4.05 -13.02 -24.24
CA ASN A 407 -5.43 -12.55 -24.24
C ASN A 407 -6.28 -13.56 -23.48
N VAL A 408 -7.13 -13.09 -22.58
CA VAL A 408 -7.94 -13.96 -21.71
C VAL A 408 -9.42 -13.80 -22.05
N ALA A 409 -10.06 -14.94 -22.36
CA ALA A 409 -11.48 -15.06 -22.69
C ALA A 409 -11.92 -14.51 -24.07
N ASP A 410 -11.03 -13.86 -24.83
CA ASP A 410 -11.21 -13.57 -26.26
C ASP A 410 -9.90 -13.32 -27.03
N ASP A 411 -10.04 -13.02 -28.33
CA ASP A 411 -8.98 -12.74 -29.30
C ASP A 411 -9.13 -11.36 -29.98
N LEU A 412 -9.93 -10.45 -29.41
CA LEU A 412 -10.38 -9.24 -30.10
C LEU A 412 -9.36 -8.10 -30.09
N LEU A 413 -8.65 -7.94 -28.97
CA LEU A 413 -7.73 -6.86 -28.71
C LEU A 413 -6.37 -7.45 -28.36
N ASP A 414 -5.30 -6.86 -28.90
CA ASP A 414 -3.95 -7.37 -28.68
C ASP A 414 -3.32 -6.81 -27.41
N SER A 415 -2.47 -7.66 -26.84
CA SER A 415 -1.60 -7.38 -25.71
C SER A 415 -0.14 -7.69 -26.03
N GLN A 416 0.77 -7.03 -25.34
CA GLN A 416 2.20 -7.27 -25.49
C GLN A 416 2.98 -7.05 -24.20
N VAL A 417 4.06 -7.82 -24.07
CA VAL A 417 5.14 -7.54 -23.12
C VAL A 417 6.32 -7.01 -23.91
N VAL A 418 6.82 -5.85 -23.51
CA VAL A 418 7.99 -5.21 -24.10
C VAL A 418 9.11 -5.26 -23.09
N VAL A 419 10.25 -5.83 -23.48
CA VAL A 419 11.47 -5.88 -22.67
C VAL A 419 12.51 -4.98 -23.29
N ASP A 420 13.05 -4.10 -22.46
CA ASP A 420 14.09 -3.14 -22.84
C ASP A 420 15.49 -3.75 -22.70
N ILE A 421 15.78 -4.34 -21.53
CA ILE A 421 17.09 -4.94 -21.27
C ILE A 421 17.02 -6.07 -20.23
N VAL A 422 17.96 -7.02 -20.34
CA VAL A 422 18.30 -8.01 -19.32
C VAL A 422 19.71 -7.72 -18.77
N GLU A 423 19.81 -6.99 -17.67
CA GLU A 423 21.09 -6.46 -17.20
C GLU A 423 21.70 -7.32 -16.08
N GLU A 424 23.02 -7.52 -16.15
CA GLU A 424 23.83 -8.09 -15.07
C GLU A 424 24.44 -6.93 -14.26
N LYS A 425 24.07 -6.80 -12.99
CA LYS A 425 24.49 -5.67 -12.13
C LYS A 425 25.42 -6.13 -11.02
N LYS A 426 26.40 -5.28 -10.70
CA LYS A 426 27.24 -5.39 -9.51
C LYS A 426 26.75 -4.50 -8.38
N LEU A 427 25.98 -3.47 -8.70
CA LEU A 427 25.31 -2.62 -7.72
C LEU A 427 24.07 -3.34 -7.15
N ALA A 428 23.95 -3.38 -5.83
CA ALA A 428 22.79 -3.92 -5.12
C ALA A 428 22.54 -3.17 -3.80
N ILE A 429 21.28 -3.09 -3.37
CA ILE A 429 20.95 -2.65 -2.01
C ILE A 429 20.70 -3.90 -1.17
N ALA A 430 21.73 -4.37 -0.48
CA ALA A 430 21.69 -5.65 0.23
C ALA A 430 20.82 -5.64 1.50
N LYS A 431 20.61 -4.47 2.11
CA LYS A 431 19.79 -4.31 3.34
C LYS A 431 19.13 -2.94 3.37
N LEU A 432 17.85 -2.92 3.73
CA LEU A 432 17.08 -1.69 3.96
C LEU A 432 16.15 -1.87 5.17
N GLN A 433 16.21 -0.95 6.14
CA GLN A 433 15.22 -0.85 7.21
C GLN A 433 14.84 0.62 7.40
N LEU A 434 13.55 0.93 7.35
CA LEU A 434 13.02 2.26 7.61
C LEU A 434 12.26 2.29 8.94
N ASN A 435 12.50 3.35 9.70
CA ASN A 435 11.97 3.58 11.02
C ASN A 435 11.40 5.01 11.11
N ASP A 436 10.50 5.22 12.05
CA ASP A 436 10.01 6.55 12.40
C ASP A 436 11.05 7.34 13.25
N ILE A 437 10.79 8.62 13.52
CA ILE A 437 11.67 9.54 14.25
C ILE A 437 12.03 9.06 15.67
N ASN A 438 11.18 8.21 16.25
CA ASN A 438 11.39 7.55 17.54
C ASN A 438 12.13 6.19 17.43
N ASN A 439 12.60 5.83 16.23
CA ASN A 439 13.26 4.58 15.86
C ASN A 439 12.40 3.31 15.99
N GLN A 440 11.08 3.43 16.09
CA GLN A 440 10.17 2.29 15.90
C GLN A 440 9.99 2.00 14.40
N PRO A 441 9.56 0.78 14.02
CA PRO A 441 9.27 0.47 12.62
C PRO A 441 8.30 1.48 12.00
N LEU A 442 8.61 1.93 10.78
CA LEU A 442 7.77 2.89 10.07
C LEU A 442 6.49 2.21 9.57
N ASN A 443 5.36 2.51 10.20
CA ASN A 443 4.05 1.94 9.81
C ASN A 443 3.18 2.93 9.00
N TYR A 444 3.44 4.23 9.16
CA TYR A 444 2.73 5.29 8.44
C TYR A 444 3.71 6.27 7.79
N LEU A 445 3.24 6.99 6.78
CA LEU A 445 3.96 8.12 6.20
C LEU A 445 3.07 9.35 6.13
N SER A 446 3.53 10.44 6.74
CA SER A 446 2.93 11.77 6.63
C SER A 446 3.19 12.36 5.25
N ALA A 447 2.16 12.40 4.41
CA ALA A 447 2.29 12.67 2.98
C ALA A 447 1.54 13.95 2.54
N SER A 448 1.80 15.10 3.18
CA SER A 448 1.20 16.39 2.81
C SER A 448 2.19 17.56 2.90
N ALA A 449 1.83 18.72 2.35
CA ALA A 449 2.57 19.95 2.55
C ALA A 449 2.55 20.41 4.03
N HIS A 450 3.71 20.74 4.60
CA HIS A 450 3.85 21.17 5.99
C HIS A 450 5.13 21.99 6.22
N THR A 451 5.25 22.62 7.39
CA THR A 451 6.42 23.44 7.76
C THR A 451 7.33 22.78 8.80
N TYR A 452 6.87 21.70 9.45
CA TYR A 452 7.66 20.95 10.43
C TYR A 452 9.02 20.51 9.89
N PHE A 453 10.04 20.54 10.75
CA PHE A 453 11.42 20.16 10.41
C PHE A 453 11.97 20.84 9.15
N GLY A 454 11.62 22.11 8.91
CA GLY A 454 12.04 22.83 7.71
C GLY A 454 11.28 22.41 6.45
N GLY A 455 10.09 21.84 6.62
CA GLY A 455 9.24 21.34 5.54
C GLY A 455 9.63 19.96 5.03
N ASN A 456 10.23 19.11 5.87
CA ASN A 456 10.60 17.74 5.52
C ASN A 456 9.93 16.73 6.45
N THR A 457 9.31 15.70 5.87
CA THR A 457 8.94 14.50 6.62
C THR A 457 10.20 13.65 6.81
N ARG A 458 10.49 13.28 8.06
CA ARG A 458 11.73 12.62 8.45
C ARG A 458 11.55 11.11 8.52
N ILE A 459 12.51 10.38 7.95
CA ILE A 459 12.52 8.92 7.93
C ILE A 459 13.88 8.45 8.42
N HIS A 460 13.88 7.70 9.52
CA HIS A 460 15.08 7.09 10.06
C HIS A 460 15.32 5.72 9.42
N GLY A 461 16.51 5.16 9.57
CA GLY A 461 16.75 3.82 9.06
C GLY A 461 18.21 3.38 9.06
N THR A 462 18.42 2.19 8.52
CA THR A 462 19.72 1.59 8.20
C THR A 462 19.71 1.15 6.74
N ILE A 463 20.90 1.14 6.12
CA ILE A 463 21.05 0.70 4.73
C ILE A 463 22.46 0.15 4.48
N THR A 464 22.57 -0.88 3.64
CA THR A 464 23.82 -1.37 3.06
C THR A 464 23.67 -1.40 1.55
N VAL A 465 24.60 -0.75 0.85
CA VAL A 465 24.68 -0.78 -0.62
C VAL A 465 26.01 -1.39 -1.01
N GLU A 466 25.98 -2.34 -1.92
CA GLU A 466 27.13 -3.06 -2.44
C GLU A 466 27.38 -2.68 -3.90
N GLY A 467 28.64 -2.64 -4.32
CA GLY A 467 29.02 -2.29 -5.68
C GLY A 467 30.47 -2.69 -5.96
N ALA A 468 30.93 -2.51 -7.20
CA ALA A 468 32.30 -2.87 -7.56
C ALA A 468 33.35 -2.04 -6.79
N GLU A 469 34.48 -2.66 -6.42
CA GLU A 469 35.59 -2.05 -5.66
C GLU A 469 35.98 -0.64 -6.15
N ASP A 470 36.16 -0.50 -7.47
CA ASP A 470 36.59 0.74 -8.13
C ASP A 470 35.44 1.71 -8.49
N ASP A 471 34.19 1.38 -8.16
CA ASP A 471 33.02 2.22 -8.41
C ASP A 471 32.65 3.04 -7.16
N SER A 472 31.79 4.02 -7.32
CA SER A 472 31.31 4.89 -6.24
C SER A 472 29.81 5.06 -6.27
N LEU A 473 29.17 5.06 -5.10
CA LEU A 473 27.76 5.42 -5.00
C LEU A 473 27.61 6.94 -5.22
N THR A 474 26.90 7.34 -6.27
CA THR A 474 26.75 8.77 -6.64
C THR A 474 25.41 9.36 -6.20
N SER A 475 24.36 8.54 -6.14
CA SER A 475 23.09 8.94 -5.55
C SER A 475 22.40 7.81 -4.82
N LEU A 476 21.66 8.17 -3.79
CA LEU A 476 20.74 7.30 -3.08
C LEU A 476 19.52 8.15 -2.70
N GLU A 477 18.33 7.70 -3.08
CA GLU A 477 17.07 8.35 -2.76
C GLU A 477 16.03 7.33 -2.33
N LEU A 478 14.96 7.81 -1.69
CA LEU A 478 13.79 6.99 -1.38
C LEU A 478 12.62 7.46 -2.25
N GLU A 479 12.15 6.58 -3.12
CA GLU A 479 10.96 6.77 -3.92
C GLU A 479 9.72 6.41 -3.07
N VAL A 480 8.71 7.27 -3.13
CA VAL A 480 7.38 7.02 -2.57
C VAL A 480 6.46 6.69 -3.74
N LEU A 481 5.91 5.49 -3.73
CA LEU A 481 5.03 4.98 -4.77
C LEU A 481 3.59 4.93 -4.26
N GLU A 482 2.66 5.41 -5.09
CA GLU A 482 1.22 5.19 -4.90
C GLU A 482 0.73 4.30 -6.04
N GLY A 483 0.41 3.05 -5.72
CA GLY A 483 0.34 2.00 -6.74
C GLY A 483 1.73 1.75 -7.35
N SER A 484 1.84 1.78 -8.67
CA SER A 484 3.13 1.63 -9.38
C SER A 484 3.79 2.95 -9.76
N ALA A 485 3.17 4.10 -9.47
CA ALA A 485 3.68 5.40 -9.87
C ALA A 485 4.53 6.02 -8.76
N VAL A 486 5.75 6.46 -9.10
CA VAL A 486 6.57 7.27 -8.17
C VAL A 486 5.97 8.66 -8.08
N VAL A 487 5.32 8.97 -6.96
CA VAL A 487 4.63 10.24 -6.73
C VAL A 487 5.49 11.25 -5.98
N ALA A 488 6.49 10.79 -5.23
CA ALA A 488 7.40 11.67 -4.50
C ALA A 488 8.79 11.03 -4.33
N ARG A 489 9.80 11.87 -4.07
CA ARG A 489 11.17 11.44 -3.75
C ARG A 489 11.69 12.12 -2.51
N ALA A 490 12.26 11.33 -1.60
CA ALA A 490 12.95 11.81 -0.42
C ALA A 490 14.47 11.80 -0.65
N ASN A 491 15.12 12.87 -0.21
CA ASN A 491 16.55 13.06 -0.38
C ASN A 491 17.31 12.33 0.73
N LEU A 492 18.50 11.84 0.41
CA LEU A 492 19.43 11.39 1.43
C LEU A 492 19.78 12.54 2.39
N ALA A 493 19.60 12.28 3.69
CA ALA A 493 19.84 13.27 4.74
C ALA A 493 21.30 13.71 4.77
N ALA A 494 21.56 14.99 4.98
CA ALA A 494 22.90 15.56 4.88
C ALA A 494 23.93 14.88 5.80
N GLY A 495 23.50 14.40 6.98
CA GLY A 495 24.37 13.78 7.98
C GLY A 495 24.97 12.44 7.56
N VAL A 496 24.37 11.72 6.61
CA VAL A 496 24.84 10.39 6.17
C VAL A 496 25.51 10.41 4.79
N ARG A 497 25.43 11.53 4.05
CA ARG A 497 25.96 11.63 2.68
C ARG A 497 27.45 11.28 2.58
N GLY A 498 28.27 11.74 3.53
CA GLY A 498 29.71 11.48 3.50
C GLY A 498 30.08 10.01 3.77
N ALA A 499 29.20 9.24 4.39
CA ALA A 499 29.40 7.81 4.63
C ALA A 499 28.91 6.95 3.45
N LEU A 500 27.87 7.38 2.75
CA LEU A 500 27.23 6.60 1.69
C LEU A 500 27.68 7.01 0.28
N LEU A 501 27.82 8.30 -0.02
CA LEU A 501 28.16 8.78 -1.37
C LEU A 501 29.68 8.83 -1.57
N THR A 502 30.31 7.65 -1.57
CA THR A 502 31.76 7.43 -1.67
C THR A 502 32.06 6.19 -2.51
N ALA A 503 33.34 5.94 -2.77
CA ALA A 503 33.82 4.68 -3.35
C ALA A 503 33.47 3.48 -2.46
N PHE A 504 33.14 2.35 -3.06
CA PHE A 504 32.84 1.11 -2.33
C PHE A 504 34.10 0.50 -1.69
N GLY A 505 35.26 0.61 -2.36
CA GLY A 505 36.54 0.12 -1.85
C GLY A 505 36.64 -1.40 -1.73
N ASP A 506 37.70 -1.89 -1.09
CA ASP A 506 38.02 -3.33 -0.99
C ASP A 506 36.91 -4.18 -0.35
N ASP A 507 36.06 -3.57 0.48
CA ASP A 507 34.92 -4.23 1.13
C ASP A 507 33.68 -4.31 0.21
N GLU A 508 33.74 -3.68 -0.97
CA GLU A 508 32.68 -3.63 -1.99
C GLU A 508 31.33 -3.10 -1.47
N LYS A 509 31.33 -2.27 -0.42
CA LYS A 509 30.10 -1.77 0.20
C LYS A 509 30.24 -0.43 0.92
N VAL A 510 29.10 0.25 1.06
CA VAL A 510 28.90 1.41 1.93
C VAL A 510 27.69 1.17 2.82
N GLU A 511 27.71 1.63 4.08
CA GLU A 511 26.63 1.32 5.02
C GLU A 511 26.35 2.40 6.08
N VAL A 512 25.09 2.42 6.53
CA VAL A 512 24.63 3.04 7.78
C VAL A 512 24.03 1.92 8.63
N SER A 513 24.77 1.48 9.65
CA SER A 513 24.42 0.30 10.46
C SER A 513 23.61 0.61 11.73
N ASN A 514 23.55 1.88 12.16
CA ASN A 514 22.72 2.32 13.28
C ASN A 514 21.57 3.18 12.79
N SER A 515 20.36 2.94 13.31
CA SER A 515 19.17 3.74 12.95
C SER A 515 19.40 5.22 13.28
N GLN A 516 19.36 6.05 12.26
CA GLN A 516 19.45 7.51 12.34
C GLN A 516 18.64 8.14 11.19
N LEU A 517 18.49 9.47 11.17
CA LEU A 517 17.86 10.18 10.06
C LEU A 517 18.56 9.81 8.74
N LEU A 518 17.85 9.06 7.90
CA LEU A 518 18.38 8.51 6.65
C LEU A 518 17.84 9.30 5.46
N PHE A 519 16.53 9.55 5.42
CA PHE A 519 15.89 10.30 4.34
C PHE A 519 15.05 11.48 4.85
N GLU A 520 14.98 12.53 4.03
CA GLU A 520 14.12 13.70 4.23
C GLU A 520 13.22 13.87 3.00
N LEU A 521 11.91 13.64 3.18
CA LEU A 521 10.89 13.82 2.15
C LEU A 521 10.43 15.28 2.13
N PRO A 522 10.74 16.07 1.09
CA PRO A 522 10.28 17.45 1.02
C PRO A 522 8.75 17.48 0.97
N SER A 523 8.12 18.31 1.79
CA SER A 523 6.67 18.37 1.90
C SER A 523 5.98 18.81 0.61
N ALA A 524 6.68 19.56 -0.25
CA ALA A 524 6.21 19.90 -1.59
C ALA A 524 6.11 18.67 -2.51
N GLN A 525 7.00 17.68 -2.35
CA GLN A 525 6.91 16.39 -3.04
C GLN A 525 5.81 15.54 -2.41
N ALA A 526 5.73 15.50 -1.08
CA ALA A 526 4.68 14.78 -0.36
C ALA A 526 3.26 15.21 -0.78
N ALA A 527 3.06 16.49 -1.11
CA ALA A 527 1.78 17.03 -1.57
C ALA A 527 1.27 16.44 -2.91
N ALA A 528 2.11 15.75 -3.67
CA ALA A 528 1.71 15.08 -4.92
C ALA A 528 0.97 13.75 -4.68
N VAL A 529 1.08 13.18 -3.48
CA VAL A 529 0.33 11.99 -3.08
C VAL A 529 -1.18 12.28 -3.07
N ASN A 530 -2.03 11.32 -3.42
CA ASN A 530 -3.48 11.50 -3.34
C ASN A 530 -3.91 11.85 -1.91
N GLN A 531 -4.50 13.04 -1.73
CA GLN A 531 -4.88 13.54 -0.41
C GLN A 531 -6.29 13.12 0.03
N GLN A 532 -7.09 12.47 -0.82
CA GLN A 532 -8.53 12.25 -0.64
C GLN A 532 -8.88 10.85 -0.14
N ASN A 533 -8.15 9.83 -0.63
CA ASN A 533 -8.48 8.44 -0.36
C ASN A 533 -7.47 7.81 0.60
N ASN A 534 -7.95 6.98 1.53
CA ASN A 534 -7.08 6.07 2.28
C ASN A 534 -6.30 5.17 1.33
N GLY A 535 -5.19 4.62 1.82
CA GLY A 535 -4.38 3.71 1.04
C GLY A 535 -3.00 3.53 1.64
N ASN A 536 -2.25 2.64 1.00
CA ASN A 536 -0.85 2.42 1.33
C ASN A 536 0.04 3.11 0.32
N LEU A 537 1.24 3.48 0.77
CA LEU A 537 2.34 3.93 -0.05
C LEU A 537 3.44 2.86 0.03
N THR A 538 3.99 2.46 -1.11
CA THR A 538 5.17 1.61 -1.14
C THR A 538 6.41 2.49 -1.12
N LEU A 539 7.38 2.14 -0.26
CA LEU A 539 8.65 2.85 -0.17
C LEU A 539 9.74 2.00 -0.81
N ARG A 540 10.55 2.61 -1.69
CA ARG A 540 11.63 1.93 -2.42
C ARG A 540 12.89 2.77 -2.40
N ALA A 541 14.00 2.21 -1.93
CA ALA A 541 15.29 2.88 -2.08
C ALA A 541 15.80 2.69 -3.51
N ARG A 542 16.41 3.74 -4.09
CA ARG A 542 17.06 3.70 -5.40
C ARG A 542 18.48 4.22 -5.29
N ALA A 543 19.43 3.39 -5.65
CA ALA A 543 20.86 3.67 -5.68
C ALA A 543 21.33 3.84 -7.12
N LYS A 544 22.30 4.73 -7.35
CA LYS A 544 23.01 4.88 -8.62
C LYS A 544 24.50 5.02 -8.39
N SER A 545 25.30 4.26 -9.11
CA SER A 545 26.76 4.34 -9.01
C SER A 545 27.37 5.29 -10.05
N GLN A 546 28.70 5.37 -10.12
CA GLN A 546 29.40 6.28 -11.02
C GLN A 546 29.43 5.75 -12.45
N ASN A 547 29.44 4.42 -12.62
CA ASN A 547 29.39 3.78 -13.93
C ASN A 547 27.99 3.86 -14.58
N GLY A 548 26.98 4.27 -13.83
CA GLY A 548 25.61 4.44 -14.30
C GLY A 548 24.65 3.31 -13.93
N GLU A 549 25.13 2.23 -13.30
CA GLU A 549 24.28 1.17 -12.76
C GLU A 549 23.30 1.73 -11.74
N GLU A 550 22.10 1.18 -11.74
CA GLU A 550 21.05 1.51 -10.80
C GLU A 550 20.53 0.26 -10.10
N ALA A 551 20.28 0.34 -8.80
CA ALA A 551 19.69 -0.73 -8.01
C ALA A 551 18.52 -0.20 -7.19
N THR A 552 17.50 -1.03 -7.02
CA THR A 552 16.37 -0.71 -6.15
C THR A 552 16.14 -1.78 -5.10
N GLU A 553 15.54 -1.38 -3.98
CA GLU A 553 15.09 -2.32 -2.93
C GLU A 553 13.82 -1.78 -2.30
N GLU A 554 12.77 -2.59 -2.28
CA GLU A 554 11.49 -2.23 -1.66
C GLU A 554 11.54 -2.45 -0.15
N PHE A 555 11.26 -1.40 0.62
CA PHE A 555 11.02 -1.54 2.06
C PHE A 555 9.67 -2.20 2.34
N GLY A 556 8.67 -1.89 1.50
CA GLY A 556 7.30 -2.37 1.63
C GLY A 556 6.28 -1.24 1.77
N ALA A 557 5.06 -1.61 2.14
CA ALA A 557 3.90 -0.73 2.21
C ALA A 557 3.72 -0.11 3.60
N VAL A 558 3.43 1.20 3.65
CA VAL A 558 3.06 1.95 4.86
C VAL A 558 1.73 2.65 4.67
N GLN A 559 0.96 2.86 5.74
CA GLN A 559 -0.31 3.56 5.66
C GLN A 559 -0.11 5.06 5.46
N LYS A 560 -0.93 5.66 4.61
CA LYS A 560 -0.86 7.09 4.31
C LYS A 560 -1.58 7.92 5.37
N LEU A 561 -0.89 8.94 5.89
CA LEU A 561 -1.49 10.03 6.67
C LEU A 561 -1.44 11.33 5.88
N VAL A 562 -2.47 12.15 6.02
CA VAL A 562 -2.57 13.48 5.44
C VAL A 562 -2.76 14.53 6.53
N ARG A 563 -2.41 15.76 6.21
CA ARG A 563 -2.50 16.87 7.15
C ARG A 563 -3.91 17.44 7.20
N TYR A 564 -4.44 17.63 8.41
CA TYR A 564 -5.58 18.51 8.65
C TYR A 564 -5.12 19.97 8.63
N THR A 565 -5.67 20.78 7.74
CA THR A 565 -5.23 22.18 7.51
C THR A 565 -6.29 23.21 7.88
N GLY A 566 -7.41 22.78 8.48
CA GLY A 566 -8.48 23.67 8.92
C GLY A 566 -7.96 24.72 9.92
N ALA A 567 -8.45 25.95 9.80
CA ALA A 567 -8.04 27.07 10.66
C ALA A 567 -8.67 27.03 12.06
N ASN A 568 -9.70 26.20 12.25
CA ASN A 568 -10.38 25.95 13.51
C ASN A 568 -9.55 25.04 14.42
N ARG A 569 -8.39 25.52 14.87
CA ARG A 569 -7.50 24.80 15.79
C ARG A 569 -7.40 25.48 17.16
N TYR A 570 -7.18 24.68 18.19
CA TYR A 570 -6.71 25.15 19.50
C TYR A 570 -5.41 24.42 19.88
N GLY A 571 -4.66 24.93 20.86
CA GLY A 571 -3.42 24.30 21.34
C GLY A 571 -2.18 24.55 20.47
N GLY A 572 -1.01 24.16 20.98
CA GLY A 572 0.25 24.10 20.20
C GLY A 572 0.30 22.81 19.39
N ARG A 573 1.14 22.72 18.35
CA ARG A 573 1.12 21.60 17.39
C ARG A 573 2.30 20.65 17.53
N ASP A 574 2.67 20.24 18.74
CA ASP A 574 3.73 19.26 19.04
C ASP A 574 4.92 19.18 18.06
N GLU A 575 5.55 20.33 17.81
CA GLU A 575 6.51 20.48 16.70
C GLU A 575 7.74 19.56 16.83
N GLY A 576 8.06 19.12 18.06
CA GLY A 576 9.16 18.20 18.34
C GLY A 576 8.97 16.79 17.78
N VAL A 577 7.71 16.39 17.51
CA VAL A 577 7.34 15.13 16.85
C VAL A 577 6.73 15.35 15.47
N GLY A 578 6.96 16.54 14.89
CA GLY A 578 6.56 16.84 13.52
C GLY A 578 5.09 17.25 13.35
N GLY A 579 4.46 17.80 14.39
CA GLY A 579 3.05 18.14 14.32
C GLY A 579 2.15 17.05 14.84
N ASP A 580 0.97 17.43 15.30
CA ASP A 580 -0.17 16.60 15.73
C ASP A 580 -1.36 16.77 14.76
N ASP A 581 -1.07 17.06 13.48
CA ASP A 581 -2.05 17.42 12.45
C ASP A 581 -2.48 16.22 11.59
N TRP A 582 -1.98 15.01 11.88
CA TRP A 582 -1.94 13.92 10.91
C TRP A 582 -3.13 12.97 11.09
N VAL A 583 -3.88 12.75 10.00
CA VAL A 583 -5.10 11.95 9.98
C VAL A 583 -5.15 11.07 8.75
N LYS A 584 -5.96 10.01 8.78
CA LYS A 584 -6.32 9.31 7.54
C LYS A 584 -7.20 10.21 6.66
N PRO A 585 -7.07 10.14 5.32
CA PRO A 585 -7.88 10.94 4.40
C PRO A 585 -9.41 10.85 4.61
N SER A 586 -9.92 9.64 4.87
CA SER A 586 -11.35 9.43 5.09
C SER A 586 -11.83 10.01 6.41
N VAL A 587 -10.97 9.99 7.44
CA VAL A 587 -11.21 10.63 8.75
C VAL A 587 -11.19 12.14 8.60
N ARG A 588 -10.24 12.72 7.85
CA ARG A 588 -10.20 14.15 7.54
C ARG A 588 -11.54 14.63 6.98
N THR A 589 -12.12 13.86 6.07
CA THR A 589 -13.42 14.17 5.44
C THR A 589 -14.55 14.26 6.48
N VAL A 590 -14.56 13.37 7.48
CA VAL A 590 -15.51 13.44 8.61
C VAL A 590 -15.30 14.70 9.42
N ILE A 591 -14.05 15.00 9.78
CA ILE A 591 -13.67 16.16 10.60
C ILE A 591 -14.03 17.48 9.91
N GLU A 592 -13.81 17.59 8.60
CA GLU A 592 -14.13 18.78 7.80
C GLU A 592 -15.65 18.99 7.60
N HIS A 593 -16.45 17.93 7.69
CA HIS A 593 -17.91 18.01 7.55
C HIS A 593 -18.58 18.76 8.70
N PHE A 594 -18.09 18.59 9.93
CA PHE A 594 -18.72 19.18 11.11
C PHE A 594 -18.31 20.63 11.34
N ALA A 595 -19.21 21.55 11.03
CA ALA A 595 -19.04 22.98 11.30
C ALA A 595 -19.21 23.34 12.79
N GLY A 596 -18.57 24.42 13.23
CA GLY A 596 -18.70 24.94 14.59
C GLY A 596 -17.86 24.20 15.64
N LEU A 597 -17.04 23.24 15.22
CA LEU A 597 -16.05 22.56 16.03
C LEU A 597 -14.68 23.23 15.88
N THR A 598 -13.89 23.18 16.94
CA THR A 598 -12.46 23.52 16.96
C THR A 598 -11.69 22.27 17.34
N TRP A 599 -10.59 21.99 16.64
CA TRP A 599 -9.84 20.74 16.76
C TRP A 599 -8.47 20.97 17.41
N GLY A 600 -8.10 20.07 18.31
CA GLY A 600 -6.76 19.95 18.87
C GLY A 600 -6.00 18.87 18.12
N ASP A 601 -5.71 17.80 18.84
CA ASP A 601 -4.67 16.84 18.49
C ASP A 601 -5.27 15.72 17.65
N PHE A 602 -4.54 15.34 16.61
CA PHE A 602 -4.74 14.14 15.81
C PHE A 602 -3.52 13.24 16.06
N SER A 603 -2.93 12.59 15.05
CA SER A 603 -1.66 11.86 15.20
C SER A 603 -0.44 12.74 15.03
N ASN A 604 0.69 12.29 15.59
CA ASN A 604 2.01 12.84 15.30
C ASN A 604 2.50 12.50 13.87
N MET A 605 3.64 13.08 13.44
CA MET A 605 4.22 12.76 12.13
C MET A 605 4.54 11.26 12.04
N ASN A 606 4.08 10.62 10.96
CA ASN A 606 4.15 9.17 10.72
C ASN A 606 3.44 8.31 11.79
N GLY A 607 2.56 8.90 12.59
CA GLY A 607 1.83 8.20 13.63
C GLY A 607 2.72 7.59 14.72
N GLY A 608 2.18 6.55 15.36
CA GLY A 608 2.79 5.89 16.50
C GLY A 608 2.58 6.63 17.84
N PRO A 609 3.11 6.07 18.94
CA PRO A 609 2.89 6.59 20.27
C PRO A 609 3.54 7.96 20.48
N PHE A 610 2.77 8.93 21.00
CA PHE A 610 3.31 10.18 21.52
C PHE A 610 2.66 10.57 22.86
N PRO A 611 3.45 10.75 23.94
CA PRO A 611 2.92 11.14 25.24
C PRO A 611 2.21 12.51 25.22
N PRO A 612 1.17 12.71 26.06
CA PRO A 612 0.62 11.76 27.04
C PRO A 612 -0.42 10.79 26.45
N HIS A 613 -0.68 10.84 25.15
CA HIS A 613 -1.78 10.10 24.51
C HIS A 613 -1.46 8.60 24.45
N GLN A 614 -2.47 7.78 24.75
CA GLN A 614 -2.41 6.32 24.57
C GLN A 614 -2.91 5.90 23.18
N THR A 615 -3.84 6.68 22.62
CA THR A 615 -4.34 6.59 21.24
C THR A 615 -3.68 7.70 20.39
N HIS A 616 -4.30 8.10 19.28
CA HIS A 616 -3.73 9.02 18.29
C HIS A 616 -2.55 8.44 17.52
N ASN A 617 -2.47 7.12 17.40
CA ASN A 617 -1.31 6.46 16.81
C ASN A 617 -1.44 6.27 15.28
N ASP A 618 -2.65 6.37 14.73
CA ASP A 618 -2.97 5.82 13.41
C ASP A 618 -3.80 6.75 12.50
N GLY A 619 -4.03 7.99 12.94
CA GLY A 619 -4.81 8.99 12.21
C GLY A 619 -6.33 8.84 12.30
N ASN A 620 -6.85 8.02 13.22
CA ASN A 620 -8.28 7.82 13.44
C ASN A 620 -8.87 8.59 14.63
N ASP A 621 -8.01 9.21 15.43
CA ASP A 621 -8.40 9.97 16.62
C ASP A 621 -8.40 11.48 16.37
N ALA A 622 -9.29 12.19 17.05
CA ALA A 622 -9.36 13.66 16.99
C ALA A 622 -9.89 14.27 18.29
N ASP A 623 -9.12 15.17 18.89
CA ASP A 623 -9.59 15.99 20.00
C ASP A 623 -10.35 17.21 19.50
N GLY A 624 -11.57 17.38 19.98
CA GLY A 624 -12.47 18.44 19.54
C GLY A 624 -13.09 19.23 20.67
N TRP A 625 -13.56 20.43 20.32
CA TRP A 625 -14.22 21.35 21.23
C TRP A 625 -15.30 22.15 20.49
N PHE A 626 -16.36 22.53 21.20
CA PHE A 626 -17.34 23.49 20.71
C PHE A 626 -17.80 24.44 21.82
N ASN A 627 -18.37 25.58 21.43
CA ASN A 627 -18.86 26.55 22.39
C ASN A 627 -19.98 25.94 23.27
N GLY A 628 -19.78 25.95 24.59
CA GLY A 628 -20.68 25.30 25.55
C GLY A 628 -20.29 23.87 25.91
N TYR A 629 -19.23 23.30 25.32
CA TYR A 629 -18.76 21.95 25.65
C TYR A 629 -18.44 21.80 27.14
N ASN A 630 -17.70 22.75 27.72
CA ASN A 630 -17.23 22.66 29.11
C ASN A 630 -18.36 22.64 30.17
N ALA A 631 -19.60 22.95 29.79
CA ALA A 631 -20.76 22.80 30.67
C ALA A 631 -21.04 21.33 30.99
N ARG A 632 -20.80 20.43 30.01
CA ARG A 632 -21.02 18.98 30.09
C ARG A 632 -22.35 18.68 30.77
N ASP A 633 -23.41 19.31 30.25
CA ASP A 633 -24.79 19.21 30.72
C ASP A 633 -25.70 18.60 29.63
N ALA A 634 -27.03 18.67 29.82
CA ALA A 634 -27.97 18.14 28.85
C ALA A 634 -27.87 18.82 27.48
N ALA A 635 -27.55 20.12 27.41
CA ALA A 635 -27.40 20.82 26.14
C ALA A 635 -26.13 20.37 25.42
N THR A 636 -25.01 20.20 26.15
CA THR A 636 -23.79 19.60 25.59
C THR A 636 -24.06 18.21 25.00
N ALA A 637 -24.79 17.36 25.74
CA ALA A 637 -25.16 16.02 25.29
C ALA A 637 -26.00 16.04 24.00
N GLN A 638 -26.98 16.95 23.90
CA GLN A 638 -27.81 17.08 22.69
C GLN A 638 -26.99 17.53 21.47
N THR A 639 -26.00 18.41 21.64
CA THR A 639 -25.09 18.79 20.55
C THR A 639 -24.32 17.57 20.04
N ILE A 640 -23.74 16.76 20.95
CA ILE A 640 -23.01 15.55 20.56
C ILE A 640 -23.93 14.53 19.89
N ILE A 641 -25.13 14.29 20.43
CA ILE A 641 -26.14 13.44 19.78
C ILE A 641 -26.46 13.96 18.38
N GLY A 642 -26.53 15.28 18.18
CA GLY A 642 -26.70 15.90 16.87
C GLY A 642 -25.60 15.50 15.88
N HIS A 643 -24.33 15.49 16.30
CA HIS A 643 -23.23 15.04 15.46
C HIS A 643 -23.35 13.55 15.12
N LEU A 644 -23.69 12.71 16.11
CA LEU A 644 -23.85 11.26 15.93
C LEU A 644 -25.07 10.88 15.09
N ASN A 645 -26.08 11.74 15.04
CA ASN A 645 -27.28 11.58 14.23
C ASN A 645 -27.16 12.20 12.83
N ASP A 646 -26.00 12.78 12.51
CA ASP A 646 -25.72 13.24 11.15
C ASP A 646 -25.87 12.08 10.18
N ALA A 647 -26.69 12.29 9.14
CA ALA A 647 -27.06 11.23 8.20
C ALA A 647 -25.90 10.80 7.30
N THR A 648 -24.83 11.59 7.21
CA THR A 648 -23.69 11.32 6.33
C THR A 648 -22.59 10.57 7.07
N TYR A 649 -22.18 11.09 8.24
CA TYR A 649 -20.99 10.59 8.93
C TYR A 649 -21.20 10.26 10.40
N GLY A 650 -22.40 10.46 10.97
CA GLY A 650 -22.66 10.19 12.38
C GLY A 650 -22.35 8.75 12.80
N SER A 651 -22.62 7.78 11.91
CA SER A 651 -22.31 6.35 12.12
C SER A 651 -20.82 6.02 12.12
N ARG A 652 -19.99 6.86 11.50
CA ARG A 652 -18.52 6.70 11.46
C ARG A 652 -17.83 7.17 12.72
N ILE A 653 -18.48 7.98 13.55
CA ILE A 653 -17.97 8.33 14.88
C ILE A 653 -18.26 7.15 15.79
N LEU A 654 -17.25 6.31 16.02
CA LEU A 654 -17.36 5.06 16.76
C LEU A 654 -17.47 5.32 18.26
N THR A 655 -16.69 6.28 18.76
CA THR A 655 -16.61 6.64 20.17
C THR A 655 -16.44 8.14 20.34
N VAL A 656 -17.08 8.71 21.37
CA VAL A 656 -16.90 10.07 21.84
C VAL A 656 -16.58 10.04 23.33
N TYR A 657 -15.33 10.31 23.72
CA TYR A 657 -14.97 10.39 25.13
C TYR A 657 -15.26 11.79 25.69
N VAL A 658 -15.91 11.81 26.86
CA VAL A 658 -16.31 13.02 27.59
C VAL A 658 -16.17 12.78 29.09
N THR A 659 -15.69 13.74 29.87
CA THR A 659 -15.70 13.59 31.33
C THR A 659 -17.09 13.85 31.94
N TYR A 660 -17.80 12.79 32.36
CA TYR A 660 -19.07 12.88 33.10
C TYR A 660 -19.26 11.70 34.08
N GLN A 661 -20.30 11.76 34.92
CA GLN A 661 -20.64 10.70 35.88
C GLN A 661 -21.92 9.98 35.44
N GLN A 662 -21.88 8.64 35.40
CA GLN A 662 -23.05 7.79 35.15
C GLN A 662 -23.92 7.63 36.41
N ALA A 663 -24.44 8.74 36.94
CA ALA A 663 -25.24 8.78 38.15
C ALA A 663 -26.57 9.51 37.94
N ASN A 664 -27.63 9.06 38.63
CA ASN A 664 -28.92 9.75 38.60
C ASN A 664 -28.74 11.21 39.04
N GLY A 665 -29.35 12.12 38.29
CA GLY A 665 -29.24 13.57 38.53
C GLY A 665 -28.03 14.25 37.87
N ASN A 666 -27.12 13.51 37.22
CA ASN A 666 -26.16 14.11 36.30
C ASN A 666 -26.85 14.45 34.97
N ALA A 667 -26.97 15.75 34.66
CA ALA A 667 -27.77 16.22 33.52
C ALA A 667 -27.30 15.67 32.16
N PHE A 668 -25.99 15.47 31.97
CA PHE A 668 -25.44 14.90 30.73
C PHE A 668 -25.80 13.42 30.59
N TRP A 669 -25.58 12.62 31.64
CA TRP A 669 -25.93 11.20 31.63
C TRP A 669 -27.43 10.97 31.42
N GLU A 670 -28.27 11.74 32.11
CA GLU A 670 -29.72 11.69 31.98
C GLU A 670 -30.17 11.95 30.53
N ALA A 671 -29.46 12.82 29.80
CA ALA A 671 -29.77 13.17 28.42
C ALA A 671 -29.39 12.09 27.39
N ILE A 672 -28.48 11.17 27.69
CA ILE A 672 -28.00 10.16 26.73
C ILE A 672 -28.45 8.73 27.05
N ARG A 673 -28.72 8.40 28.32
CA ARG A 673 -28.82 7.00 28.80
C ARG A 673 -29.91 6.13 28.17
N ASN A 674 -30.95 6.75 27.61
CA ASN A 674 -32.09 6.09 26.98
C ASN A 674 -32.35 6.60 25.56
N VAL A 675 -31.35 7.22 24.92
CA VAL A 675 -31.47 7.73 23.55
C VAL A 675 -30.96 6.69 22.57
N THR A 676 -31.79 6.33 21.61
CA THR A 676 -31.38 5.58 20.42
C THR A 676 -31.06 6.58 19.31
N LEU A 677 -29.89 6.45 18.71
CA LEU A 677 -29.42 7.24 17.59
C LEU A 677 -30.16 6.82 16.30
N ASN A 678 -30.10 7.67 15.28
CA ASN A 678 -30.79 7.44 14.01
C ASN A 678 -30.32 6.16 13.29
N ASP A 679 -29.08 5.72 13.55
CA ASP A 679 -28.50 4.49 13.01
C ASP A 679 -28.79 3.24 13.88
N GLY A 680 -29.56 3.41 14.96
CA GLY A 680 -29.98 2.33 15.86
C GLY A 680 -29.05 2.04 17.03
N ARG A 681 -27.84 2.61 17.07
CA ARG A 681 -26.94 2.52 18.24
C ARG A 681 -27.57 3.29 19.42
N GLN A 682 -27.30 2.92 20.68
CA GLN A 682 -27.68 3.83 21.78
C GLN A 682 -26.59 4.88 22.03
N ALA A 683 -27.01 6.09 22.37
CA ALA A 683 -26.08 7.22 22.58
C ALA A 683 -25.08 6.95 23.71
N ARG A 684 -25.51 6.23 24.76
CA ARG A 684 -24.63 5.76 25.86
C ARG A 684 -23.60 4.71 25.45
N ASP A 685 -23.65 4.22 24.20
CA ASP A 685 -22.71 3.26 23.62
C ASP A 685 -21.53 3.97 23.01
N VAL A 686 -21.85 5.06 22.34
CA VAL A 686 -20.92 5.87 21.59
C VAL A 686 -20.31 6.95 22.48
N ILE A 687 -21.10 7.59 23.37
CA ILE A 687 -20.63 8.66 24.26
C ILE A 687 -20.18 8.08 25.60
N ARG A 688 -18.86 7.97 25.81
CA ARG A 688 -18.28 7.20 26.92
C ARG A 688 -17.56 8.09 27.94
N PRO A 689 -17.69 7.79 29.25
CA PRO A 689 -17.12 8.63 30.29
C PRO A 689 -15.62 8.38 30.41
N LEU A 690 -14.81 9.43 30.29
CA LEU A 690 -13.35 9.34 30.45
C LEU A 690 -12.77 10.56 31.17
N GLY A 691 -11.82 10.34 32.08
CA GLY A 691 -11.03 11.39 32.75
C GLY A 691 -10.37 12.37 31.76
N GLY A 692 -10.06 13.59 32.21
CA GLY A 692 -9.30 14.65 31.51
C GLY A 692 -9.89 15.26 30.24
N HIS A 693 -10.92 14.65 29.68
CA HIS A 693 -11.79 15.20 28.63
C HIS A 693 -12.79 16.24 29.19
N THR A 694 -12.32 17.11 30.08
CA THR A 694 -13.13 18.19 30.67
C THR A 694 -13.14 19.44 29.80
N THR A 695 -12.07 19.68 29.05
CA THR A 695 -11.89 20.88 28.22
C THR A 695 -12.01 20.59 26.72
N HIS A 696 -12.11 19.33 26.34
CA HIS A 696 -12.29 18.82 24.98
C HIS A 696 -13.01 17.47 25.06
N PHE A 697 -13.61 17.03 23.95
CA PHE A 697 -14.02 15.64 23.73
C PHE A 697 -13.00 14.97 22.80
N HIS A 698 -12.97 13.65 22.79
CA HIS A 698 -12.13 12.88 21.89
C HIS A 698 -13.00 12.01 21.00
N TRP A 699 -12.77 12.02 19.70
CA TRP A 699 -13.42 11.13 18.74
C TRP A 699 -12.50 10.00 18.33
N ILE A 700 -13.06 8.79 18.24
CA ILE A 700 -12.51 7.70 17.44
C ILE A 700 -13.41 7.54 16.21
N VAL A 701 -12.81 7.60 15.03
CA VAL A 701 -13.53 7.60 13.76
C VAL A 701 -13.14 6.35 12.94
N SER A 702 -14.12 5.67 12.35
CA SER A 702 -13.86 4.56 11.44
C SER A 702 -13.27 5.05 10.12
N GLU A 703 -12.61 4.16 9.38
CA GLU A 703 -12.17 4.45 8.01
C GLU A 703 -13.30 4.64 7.01
#